data_AF-A0A0V0VZT3-F1
#
_entry.id   AF-A0A0V0VZT3-F1
#
_cell.length_a   1.000
_cell.length_b   1.000
_cell.length_c   1.000
_cell.angle_alpha   90.00
_cell.angle_beta   90.00
_cell.angle_gamma   90.00
#
_symmetry.space_group_name_H-M   'P 1'
#
loop_
_entity.id
_entity.type
_entity.pdbx_description
1 polymer ?
#
loop_
_entity_poly.entity_id
_entity_poly.type
_entity_poly.pdbx_seq_one_letter_code
_entity_poly.pdbx_strand_id
1 'polypeptide(L)'
;MRRKEYCRFALFVICAWFVIYFVYAMFFADIGYSESQKVLISRLHPRINANFSNGDSALQTLLAAMKSKSPGAGEMGSPVIIQSSLQSEVKARFKENQFNVVASERISLNRTLPDYRSSACRSIKYEKISLKTSVVIVFHNEAWSTLMRTVQSVINRSSVDYLEEIILVDDASEKDELIALVESFLKTIPVAHTLIRLPQRSGLIVGRVRGAEIAKGDVLTFLDAHVEVTDGWLEPLLSRISEDRTRVVAPVIDVISDDTFQYVTAAESTWGGFSWTMNFRWYQASAREQKRRGKNKTTPIRTPTIAGGLFSIDRKYFFDIGAYDEGMRIWGGENLEISFRVWMCGGTLEINPCSHVGHVFRKQTPYTFEGGTSNVIYGNARRTAEVWMDEYKEFYYKMTPSAMFAPLGNISDRIALRKRLGCKSFKWYLKNIYPESNIPPTYYSIGYIKNEKNDLCLDTMGRKASGSPALLTCHNSGGNQVWSYTGTLNIRADELCLQASRKADSPIFLQQCNNDESQIWDYDPDVTYQFRHRQSRSCLTPSNNMIVMAECYKENLLQQWILEGYNGELFPDYHEETRNKETGIKFEDELRCEESFSGCKSPEIWPEKLPGLMDFTEKELNYSGQSASNVNFQIEACDIQYMNELGQLTPDQLMEHIKTLQESAYQLGLLEQAEIQRGRLLRILETPDQDVAFL
;
A
#
# COMPACT_ATOMS: atom_id res chain seq x y z
N MET A 1 -23.38 49.68 -49.24
CA MET A 1 -22.37 50.48 -48.51
C MET A 1 -21.97 49.94 -47.13
N ARG A 2 -22.76 49.09 -46.45
CA ARG A 2 -22.43 48.60 -45.09
C ARG A 2 -21.41 47.43 -44.99
N ARG A 3 -20.98 46.80 -46.08
CA ARG A 3 -20.02 45.66 -46.02
C ARG A 3 -18.55 46.11 -45.89
N LYS A 4 -18.20 47.25 -46.49
CA LYS A 4 -16.85 47.85 -46.39
C LYS A 4 -16.60 48.45 -45.01
N GLU A 5 -17.62 49.02 -44.38
CA GLU A 5 -17.53 49.54 -43.02
C GLU A 5 -17.39 48.41 -41.99
N TYR A 6 -18.11 47.30 -42.18
CA TYR A 6 -17.93 46.10 -41.35
C TYR A 6 -16.56 45.45 -41.52
N CYS A 7 -16.03 45.34 -42.75
CA CYS A 7 -14.66 44.85 -42.94
C CYS A 7 -13.62 45.78 -42.30
N ARG A 8 -13.79 47.10 -42.38
CA ARG A 8 -12.90 48.06 -41.73
C ARG A 8 -13.00 47.99 -40.21
N PHE A 9 -14.20 47.81 -39.67
CA PHE A 9 -14.43 47.64 -38.24
C PHE A 9 -13.84 46.32 -37.73
N ALA A 10 -14.05 45.22 -38.45
CA ALA A 10 -13.47 43.92 -38.11
C ALA A 10 -11.94 43.96 -38.17
N LEU A 11 -11.35 44.59 -39.19
CA LEU A 11 -9.89 44.75 -39.29
C LEU A 11 -9.36 45.62 -38.14
N PHE A 12 -10.07 46.68 -37.78
CA PHE A 12 -9.71 47.56 -36.67
C PHE A 12 -9.77 46.83 -35.33
N VAL A 13 -10.81 46.01 -35.10
CA VAL A 13 -10.95 45.19 -33.89
C VAL A 13 -9.86 44.11 -33.82
N ILE A 14 -9.54 43.45 -34.92
CA ILE A 14 -8.45 42.45 -34.97
C ILE A 14 -7.10 43.11 -34.71
N CYS A 15 -6.83 44.27 -35.31
CA CYS A 15 -5.59 45.02 -35.04
C CYS A 15 -5.53 45.53 -33.59
N ALA A 16 -6.65 45.98 -33.01
CA ALA A 16 -6.71 46.38 -31.62
C ALA A 16 -6.44 45.20 -30.67
N TRP A 17 -7.01 44.03 -30.95
CA TRP A 17 -6.73 42.81 -30.19
C TRP A 17 -5.30 42.32 -30.35
N PHE A 18 -4.70 42.46 -31.54
CA PHE A 18 -3.28 42.16 -31.75
C PHE A 18 -2.37 43.11 -30.97
N VAL A 19 -2.69 44.41 -30.93
CA VAL A 19 -1.94 45.39 -30.14
C VAL A 19 -2.13 45.14 -28.64
N ILE A 20 -3.34 44.82 -28.18
CA ILE A 20 -3.59 44.46 -26.77
C ILE A 20 -2.86 43.18 -26.41
N TYR A 21 -2.89 42.15 -27.26
CA TYR A 21 -2.13 40.91 -27.04
C TYR A 21 -0.63 41.16 -27.06
N PHE A 22 -0.13 42.02 -27.96
CA PHE A 22 1.28 42.36 -28.02
C PHE A 22 1.73 43.19 -26.82
N VAL A 23 0.91 44.15 -26.36
CA VAL A 23 1.15 44.93 -25.13
C VAL A 23 1.06 44.04 -23.91
N TYR A 24 0.09 43.11 -23.84
CA TYR A 24 -0.04 42.12 -22.77
C TYR A 24 1.15 41.15 -22.76
N ALA A 25 1.56 40.66 -23.93
CA ALA A 25 2.73 39.83 -24.10
C ALA A 25 4.02 40.59 -23.76
N MET A 26 4.12 41.88 -24.07
CA MET A 26 5.24 42.73 -23.63
C MET A 26 5.20 43.00 -22.13
N PHE A 27 4.02 43.24 -21.54
CA PHE A 27 3.87 43.46 -20.09
C PHE A 27 4.19 42.19 -19.29
N PHE A 28 3.86 41.01 -19.81
CA PHE A 28 4.19 39.72 -19.19
C PHE A 28 5.58 39.20 -19.59
N ALA A 29 6.13 39.59 -20.75
CA ALA A 29 7.52 39.32 -21.10
C ALA A 29 8.49 40.24 -20.33
N ASP A 30 8.12 41.48 -20.02
CA ASP A 30 8.91 42.40 -19.18
C ASP A 30 8.71 42.17 -17.66
N ILE A 31 7.65 41.49 -17.23
CA ILE A 31 7.50 40.99 -15.84
C ILE A 31 8.07 39.56 -15.68
N GLY A 32 8.32 38.86 -16.78
CA GLY A 32 8.83 37.48 -16.81
C GLY A 32 10.29 37.33 -17.25
N TYR A 33 10.95 38.39 -17.74
CA TYR A 33 12.31 38.28 -18.26
C TYR A 33 13.11 39.59 -18.05
N SER A 34 14.14 39.53 -17.20
CA SER A 34 15.14 40.57 -16.91
C SER A 34 14.68 41.70 -15.96
N GLU A 35 14.78 41.55 -14.64
CA GLU A 35 16.01 42.00 -13.94
C GLU A 35 16.39 41.20 -12.67
N SER A 36 15.53 40.29 -12.18
CA SER A 36 15.82 39.49 -10.98
C SER A 36 16.74 38.28 -11.24
N GLN A 37 16.85 37.81 -12.49
CA GLN A 37 17.77 36.73 -12.88
C GLN A 37 19.16 37.20 -13.34
N LYS A 38 19.35 38.48 -13.71
CA LYS A 38 20.69 39.02 -14.03
C LYS A 38 21.50 39.45 -12.79
N VAL A 39 20.83 39.73 -11.67
CA VAL A 39 21.49 40.06 -10.40
C VAL A 39 21.86 38.81 -9.58
N LEU A 40 21.19 37.67 -9.83
CA LEU A 40 21.55 36.38 -9.21
C LEU A 40 22.63 35.62 -10.00
N ILE A 41 22.74 35.84 -11.32
CA ILE A 41 23.75 35.20 -12.18
C ILE A 41 25.07 35.99 -12.22
N SER A 42 25.12 37.25 -11.78
CA SER A 42 26.36 38.07 -11.76
C SER A 42 27.08 38.16 -10.40
N ARG A 43 26.54 37.56 -9.32
CA ARG A 43 27.16 37.63 -7.98
C ARG A 43 27.55 36.29 -7.34
N LEU A 44 27.43 35.18 -8.07
CA LEU A 44 27.89 33.85 -7.63
C LEU A 44 28.94 33.19 -8.54
N HIS A 45 29.56 33.94 -9.46
CA HIS A 45 30.83 33.53 -10.06
C HIS A 45 31.86 34.66 -9.92
N PRO A 46 32.95 34.38 -9.18
CA PRO A 46 34.14 33.99 -9.92
C PRO A 46 34.67 32.61 -9.49
N ARG A 47 34.97 31.81 -10.53
CA ARG A 47 35.58 30.46 -10.55
C ARG A 47 34.60 29.29 -10.38
N ILE A 48 34.95 28.19 -11.02
CA ILE A 48 34.18 26.95 -11.27
C ILE A 48 33.28 27.01 -12.53
N ASN A 49 33.83 27.52 -13.64
CA ASN A 49 33.64 26.84 -14.93
C ASN A 49 34.88 25.96 -15.13
N ALA A 50 34.83 24.77 -14.56
CA ALA A 50 35.73 23.68 -14.92
C ALA A 50 34.82 22.53 -15.36
N ASN A 51 35.10 21.96 -16.52
CA ASN A 51 34.49 20.72 -17.00
C ASN A 51 34.30 19.75 -15.82
N PHE A 52 33.05 19.43 -15.48
CA PHE A 52 32.68 18.46 -14.44
C PHE A 52 32.94 17.03 -14.94
N SER A 53 34.19 16.75 -15.30
CA SER A 53 34.67 15.43 -15.69
C SER A 53 35.32 14.67 -14.53
N ASN A 54 35.26 15.19 -13.29
CA ASN A 54 35.85 14.56 -12.10
C ASN A 54 34.88 14.62 -10.90
N GLY A 55 34.11 13.55 -10.68
CA GLY A 55 33.22 13.39 -9.52
C GLY A 55 33.93 13.56 -8.16
N ASP A 56 35.22 13.25 -8.08
CA ASP A 56 36.03 13.42 -6.88
C ASP A 56 36.14 14.90 -6.44
N SER A 57 36.23 15.84 -7.39
CA SER A 57 36.28 17.29 -7.10
C SER A 57 34.93 17.80 -6.58
N ALA A 58 33.84 17.31 -7.17
CA ALA A 58 32.48 17.64 -6.76
C ALA A 58 32.20 17.12 -5.33
N LEU A 59 32.63 15.89 -5.03
CA LEU A 59 32.51 15.30 -3.71
C LEU A 59 33.26 16.11 -2.65
N GLN A 60 34.52 16.48 -2.89
CA GLN A 60 35.29 17.28 -1.92
C GLN A 60 34.65 18.64 -1.66
N THR A 61 34.13 19.29 -2.72
CA THR A 61 33.40 20.55 -2.61
C THR A 61 32.12 20.39 -1.78
N LEU A 62 31.36 19.32 -2.03
CA LEU A 62 30.13 19.01 -1.30
C LEU A 62 30.40 18.73 0.19
N LEU A 63 31.41 17.91 0.50
CA LEU A 63 31.82 17.61 1.88
C LEU A 63 32.29 18.86 2.61
N ALA A 64 33.07 19.73 1.96
CA ALA A 64 33.49 21.01 2.52
C ALA A 64 32.30 21.94 2.79
N ALA A 65 31.33 22.00 1.87
CA ALA A 65 30.10 22.78 2.03
C ALA A 65 29.23 22.26 3.18
N MET A 66 29.11 20.94 3.36
CA MET A 66 28.36 20.37 4.48
C MET A 66 29.02 20.66 5.83
N LYS A 67 30.35 20.57 5.92
CA LYS A 67 31.11 20.90 7.15
C LYS A 67 30.98 22.38 7.54
N SER A 68 30.94 23.29 6.57
CA SER A 68 30.88 24.73 6.83
C SER A 68 29.47 25.24 7.14
N LYS A 69 28.42 24.55 6.67
CA LYS A 69 27.02 25.01 6.76
C LYS A 69 26.53 25.21 8.20
N SER A 70 26.79 24.29 9.15
CA SER A 70 26.36 24.40 10.55
C SER A 70 27.09 23.39 11.46
N PRO A 71 28.19 23.76 12.15
CA PRO A 71 28.88 22.85 13.08
C PRO A 71 27.95 22.38 14.20
N GLY A 72 27.86 21.07 14.41
CA GLY A 72 27.06 20.47 15.50
C GLY A 72 25.56 20.30 15.23
N ALA A 73 25.06 20.68 14.05
CA ALA A 73 23.65 20.51 13.72
C ALA A 73 23.25 19.03 13.70
N GLY A 74 22.21 18.69 14.46
CA GLY A 74 21.68 17.32 14.52
C GLY A 74 22.50 16.34 15.35
N GLU A 75 23.60 16.78 15.97
CA GLU A 75 24.42 15.94 16.86
C GLU A 75 23.61 15.42 18.05
N MET A 76 23.97 14.22 18.51
CA MET A 76 23.26 13.47 19.54
C MET A 76 21.76 13.27 19.21
N GLY A 77 21.39 13.24 17.93
CA GLY A 77 20.00 13.07 17.48
C GLY A 77 19.09 14.28 17.74
N SER A 78 19.67 15.46 18.04
CA SER A 78 18.92 16.68 18.32
C SER A 78 18.18 17.21 17.08
N PRO A 79 17.07 17.96 17.23
CA PRO A 79 16.38 18.58 16.10
C PRO A 79 17.27 19.65 15.43
N VAL A 80 17.26 19.70 14.10
CA VAL A 80 17.88 20.77 13.32
C VAL A 80 16.92 21.94 13.17
N ILE A 81 17.33 23.11 13.66
CA ILE A 81 16.55 24.34 13.56
C ILE A 81 16.95 25.08 12.29
N ILE A 82 16.00 25.22 11.36
CA ILE A 82 16.21 25.95 10.09
C ILE A 82 15.80 27.40 10.25
N GLN A 83 16.67 28.32 9.83
CA GLN A 83 16.39 29.75 9.82
C GLN A 83 15.16 30.08 8.96
N SER A 84 14.39 31.08 9.39
CA SER A 84 13.15 31.50 8.70
C SER A 84 13.38 31.90 7.24
N SER A 85 14.56 32.44 6.91
CA SER A 85 14.97 32.81 5.55
C SER A 85 15.03 31.63 4.57
N LEU A 86 15.25 30.41 5.06
CA LEU A 86 15.39 29.20 4.25
C LEU A 86 14.09 28.39 4.13
N GLN A 87 12.99 28.85 4.75
CA GLN A 87 11.72 28.11 4.76
C GLN A 87 11.10 27.95 3.36
N SER A 88 11.33 28.92 2.47
CA SER A 88 10.93 28.82 1.06
C SER A 88 11.69 27.71 0.33
N GLU A 89 13.00 27.60 0.56
CA GLU A 89 13.84 26.52 0.02
C GLU A 89 13.42 25.16 0.59
N VAL A 90 13.20 25.06 1.91
CA VAL A 90 12.69 23.84 2.56
C VAL A 90 11.41 23.38 1.88
N LYS A 91 10.42 24.26 1.73
CA LYS A 91 9.14 23.90 1.11
C LYS A 91 9.28 23.47 -0.34
N ALA A 92 10.19 24.08 -1.10
CA ALA A 92 10.46 23.71 -2.49
C ALA A 92 11.12 22.31 -2.57
N ARG A 93 12.18 22.10 -1.78
CA ARG A 93 13.01 20.90 -1.82
C ARG A 93 12.41 19.71 -1.06
N PHE A 94 11.43 19.92 -0.19
CA PHE A 94 10.71 18.85 0.51
C PHE A 94 10.08 17.87 -0.49
N LYS A 95 9.59 18.37 -1.63
CA LYS A 95 8.94 17.55 -2.67
C LYS A 95 9.89 16.56 -3.35
N GLU A 96 11.20 16.80 -3.31
CA GLU A 96 12.20 15.95 -3.96
C GLU A 96 12.23 14.54 -3.37
N ASN A 97 12.12 14.43 -2.05
CA ASN A 97 12.25 13.16 -1.31
C ASN A 97 11.17 12.96 -0.22
N GLN A 98 10.23 13.89 -0.08
CA GLN A 98 9.19 13.91 0.97
C GLN A 98 9.76 13.98 2.40
N PHE A 99 10.89 14.67 2.55
CA PHE A 99 11.48 15.10 3.81
C PHE A 99 12.36 16.34 3.59
N ASN A 100 12.79 16.99 4.68
CA ASN A 100 13.57 18.22 4.67
C ASN A 100 15.05 17.99 4.27
N VAL A 101 15.32 17.92 2.97
CA VAL A 101 16.67 17.76 2.41
C VAL A 101 17.61 18.88 2.87
N VAL A 102 17.11 20.11 3.05
CA VAL A 102 17.90 21.26 3.52
C VAL A 102 18.41 21.03 4.95
N ALA A 103 17.58 20.45 5.83
CA ALA A 103 18.02 20.04 7.16
C ALA A 103 19.04 18.91 7.08
N SER A 104 18.76 17.87 6.28
CA SER A 104 19.66 16.73 6.07
C SER A 104 21.07 17.15 5.62
N GLU A 105 21.19 18.10 4.69
CA GLU A 105 22.47 18.59 4.18
C GLU A 105 23.28 19.43 5.19
N ARG A 106 22.66 19.87 6.28
CA ARG A 106 23.36 20.59 7.36
C ARG A 106 23.91 19.67 8.43
N ILE A 107 23.44 18.43 8.46
CA ILE A 107 23.88 17.41 9.41
C ILE A 107 25.12 16.73 8.88
N SER A 108 26.09 16.49 9.76
CA SER A 108 27.26 15.66 9.46
C SER A 108 26.84 14.27 8.99
N LEU A 109 27.53 13.70 7.98
CA LEU A 109 27.34 12.30 7.62
C LEU A 109 27.72 11.35 8.77
N ASN A 110 28.64 11.79 9.63
CA ASN A 110 29.07 11.09 10.84
C ASN A 110 28.55 11.79 12.10
N ARG A 111 27.26 12.14 12.15
CA ARG A 111 26.68 12.67 13.39
C ARG A 111 26.64 11.59 14.47
N THR A 112 26.89 11.99 15.70
CA THR A 112 26.78 11.12 16.88
C THR A 112 25.31 10.88 17.26
N LEU A 113 25.04 9.73 17.88
CA LEU A 113 23.76 9.38 18.46
C LEU A 113 23.99 8.87 19.90
N PRO A 114 23.05 9.10 20.83
CA PRO A 114 23.06 8.43 22.13
C PRO A 114 22.97 6.90 21.97
N ASP A 115 23.49 6.16 22.97
CA ASP A 115 23.18 4.73 23.09
C ASP A 115 21.77 4.58 23.68
N TYR A 116 20.80 4.35 22.79
CA TYR A 116 19.37 4.23 23.14
C TYR A 116 19.01 2.88 23.78
N ARG A 117 19.95 1.93 23.85
CA ARG A 117 19.68 0.61 24.42
C ARG A 117 19.46 0.71 25.93
N SER A 118 18.51 -0.09 26.43
CA SER A 118 18.32 -0.27 27.87
C SER A 118 19.60 -0.73 28.57
N SER A 119 19.72 -0.45 29.88
CA SER A 119 20.87 -0.91 30.68
C SER A 119 21.03 -2.44 30.65
N ALA A 120 19.91 -3.16 30.57
CA ALA A 120 19.90 -4.61 30.42
C ALA A 120 20.50 -5.04 29.08
N CYS A 121 20.10 -4.41 27.96
CA CYS A 121 20.67 -4.68 26.63
C CYS A 121 22.17 -4.39 26.57
N ARG A 122 22.62 -3.28 27.17
CA ARG A 122 24.05 -2.92 27.24
C ARG A 122 24.89 -3.90 28.06
N SER A 123 24.27 -4.62 28.98
CA SER A 123 24.95 -5.60 29.83
C SER A 123 25.07 -6.98 29.17
N ILE A 124 24.41 -7.21 28.03
CA ILE A 124 24.49 -8.48 27.30
C ILE A 124 25.87 -8.60 26.67
N LYS A 125 26.52 -9.73 26.92
CA LYS A 125 27.74 -10.14 26.21
C LYS A 125 27.36 -11.21 25.21
N TYR A 126 27.49 -10.89 23.94
CA TYR A 126 27.32 -11.87 22.87
C TYR A 126 28.57 -12.75 22.80
N GLU A 127 28.37 -14.07 22.73
CA GLU A 127 29.46 -14.99 22.39
C GLU A 127 29.99 -14.66 20.99
N LYS A 128 31.21 -15.10 20.67
CA LYS A 128 31.82 -14.78 19.37
C LYS A 128 30.96 -15.36 18.25
N ILE A 129 30.30 -14.47 17.51
CA ILE A 129 29.44 -14.83 16.38
C ILE A 129 30.36 -15.13 15.19
N SER A 130 30.20 -16.30 14.56
CA SER A 130 31.00 -16.68 13.39
C SER A 130 30.43 -16.15 12.08
N LEU A 131 29.14 -15.76 12.07
CA LEU A 131 28.44 -15.28 10.90
C LEU A 131 28.87 -13.87 10.53
N LYS A 132 29.05 -13.64 9.24
CA LYS A 132 29.22 -12.29 8.69
C LYS A 132 28.02 -11.86 7.86
N THR A 133 27.79 -10.56 7.76
CA THR A 133 26.67 -10.00 7.02
C THR A 133 27.09 -9.16 5.82
N SER A 134 26.35 -9.32 4.72
CA SER A 134 26.33 -8.35 3.63
C SER A 134 25.13 -7.42 3.85
N VAL A 135 25.40 -6.12 3.95
CA VAL A 135 24.35 -5.10 4.10
C VAL A 135 23.89 -4.67 2.71
N VAL A 136 22.61 -4.88 2.40
CA VAL A 136 22.01 -4.55 1.09
C VAL A 136 21.12 -3.32 1.23
N ILE A 137 21.46 -2.26 0.52
CA ILE A 137 20.70 -0.99 0.48
C ILE A 137 20.28 -0.72 -0.96
N VAL A 138 18.97 -0.73 -1.19
CA VAL A 138 18.38 -0.38 -2.49
C VAL A 138 17.96 1.09 -2.46
N PHE A 139 18.25 1.83 -3.52
CA PHE A 139 17.87 3.23 -3.63
C PHE A 139 17.41 3.59 -5.06
N HIS A 140 16.54 4.57 -5.13
CA HIS A 140 16.10 5.20 -6.38
C HIS A 140 15.89 6.68 -6.09
N ASN A 141 16.62 7.56 -6.78
CA ASN A 141 16.52 9.02 -6.66
C ASN A 141 16.63 9.56 -5.21
N GLU A 142 17.28 8.83 -4.31
CA GLU A 142 17.42 9.20 -2.90
C GLU A 142 18.33 10.44 -2.73
N ALA A 143 18.04 11.29 -1.74
CA ALA A 143 18.92 12.40 -1.40
C ALA A 143 20.32 11.89 -1.01
N TRP A 144 21.37 12.45 -1.61
CA TRP A 144 22.74 12.01 -1.37
C TRP A 144 23.14 12.05 0.12
N SER A 145 22.69 13.08 0.85
CA SER A 145 23.01 13.25 2.26
C SER A 145 22.41 12.17 3.17
N THR A 146 21.19 11.68 2.88
CA THR A 146 20.57 10.58 3.65
C THR A 146 21.18 9.23 3.28
N LEU A 147 21.39 8.98 1.98
CA LEU A 147 22.01 7.74 1.50
C LEU A 147 23.43 7.56 2.06
N MET A 148 24.28 8.57 1.97
CA MET A 148 25.65 8.47 2.47
C MET A 148 25.72 8.44 4.00
N ARG A 149 24.78 9.08 4.70
CA ARG A 149 24.69 8.97 6.16
C ARG A 149 24.25 7.58 6.60
N THR A 150 23.39 6.92 5.84
CA THR A 150 23.08 5.50 6.04
C THR A 150 24.35 4.65 5.95
N VAL A 151 25.08 4.75 4.83
CA VAL A 151 26.33 4.01 4.62
C VAL A 151 27.35 4.31 5.71
N GLN A 152 27.55 5.59 6.05
CA GLN A 152 28.50 6.01 7.08
C GLN A 152 28.12 5.48 8.47
N SER A 153 26.83 5.47 8.81
CA SER A 153 26.35 4.93 10.09
C SER A 153 26.64 3.43 10.22
N VAL A 154 26.46 2.66 9.14
CA VAL A 154 26.77 1.23 9.09
C VAL A 154 28.26 1.00 9.30
N ILE A 155 29.12 1.76 8.60
CA ILE A 155 30.58 1.64 8.73
C ILE A 155 31.03 1.96 10.16
N ASN A 156 30.48 3.00 10.77
CA ASN A 156 30.97 3.49 12.06
C ASN A 156 30.51 2.63 13.24
N ARG A 157 29.38 1.93 13.11
CA ARG A 157 28.70 1.26 14.23
C ARG A 157 28.52 -0.24 14.05
N SER A 158 29.18 -0.81 13.05
CA SER A 158 29.23 -2.26 12.84
C SER A 158 30.68 -2.73 13.01
N SER A 159 30.87 -3.80 13.78
CA SER A 159 32.21 -4.38 13.93
C SER A 159 32.73 -4.92 12.59
N VAL A 160 34.02 -4.69 12.32
CA VAL A 160 34.73 -5.24 11.16
C VAL A 160 34.78 -6.78 11.17
N ASP A 161 34.59 -7.41 12.33
CA ASP A 161 34.51 -8.87 12.44
C ASP A 161 33.21 -9.43 11.84
N TYR A 162 32.15 -8.61 11.78
CA TYR A 162 30.81 -9.03 11.38
C TYR A 162 30.35 -8.45 10.04
N LEU A 163 30.87 -7.28 9.64
CA LEU A 163 30.52 -6.66 8.37
C LEU A 163 31.41 -7.20 7.24
N GLU A 164 30.84 -8.00 6.34
CA GLU A 164 31.57 -8.54 5.18
C GLU A 164 31.67 -7.50 4.07
N GLU A 165 30.54 -6.91 3.67
CA GLU A 165 30.49 -5.90 2.60
C GLU A 165 29.20 -5.07 2.64
N ILE A 166 29.22 -3.93 1.95
CA ILE A 166 28.03 -3.07 1.71
C ILE A 166 27.68 -3.09 0.22
N ILE A 167 26.45 -3.49 -0.10
CA ILE A 167 25.95 -3.59 -1.46
C ILE A 167 24.91 -2.51 -1.67
N LEU A 168 25.23 -1.56 -2.55
CA LEU A 168 24.31 -0.52 -3.00
C LEU A 168 23.69 -0.95 -4.33
N VAL A 169 22.36 -0.96 -4.39
CA VAL A 169 21.60 -1.29 -5.60
C VAL A 169 20.85 -0.05 -6.06
N ASP A 170 21.33 0.56 -7.14
CA ASP A 170 20.63 1.64 -7.84
C ASP A 170 19.52 1.06 -8.73
N ASP A 171 18.27 1.29 -8.34
CA ASP A 171 17.08 0.89 -9.10
C ASP A 171 16.74 1.95 -10.17
N ALA A 172 17.68 2.15 -11.09
CA ALA A 172 17.59 3.09 -12.22
C ALA A 172 17.27 4.53 -11.80
N SER A 173 18.11 5.14 -10.94
CA SER A 173 18.04 6.57 -10.65
C SER A 173 18.28 7.41 -11.90
N GLU A 174 17.56 8.53 -11.99
CA GLU A 174 17.53 9.42 -13.16
C GLU A 174 18.66 10.45 -13.15
N LYS A 175 19.21 10.74 -11.96
CA LYS A 175 20.25 11.76 -11.77
C LYS A 175 21.64 11.15 -11.87
N ASP A 176 22.29 11.24 -13.03
CA ASP A 176 23.66 10.72 -13.19
C ASP A 176 24.68 11.37 -12.23
N GLU A 177 24.46 12.63 -11.85
CA GLU A 177 25.26 13.33 -10.83
C GLU A 177 25.20 12.62 -9.46
N LEU A 178 24.04 12.07 -9.08
CA LEU A 178 23.89 11.32 -7.84
C LEU A 178 24.79 10.09 -7.86
N ILE A 179 24.77 9.33 -8.98
CA ILE A 179 25.55 8.11 -9.12
C ILE A 179 27.05 8.42 -9.12
N ALA A 180 27.49 9.44 -9.85
CA ALA A 180 28.90 9.87 -9.84
C ALA A 180 29.39 10.27 -8.44
N LEU A 181 28.55 10.95 -7.65
CA LEU A 181 28.87 11.31 -6.26
C LEU A 181 28.91 10.09 -5.34
N VAL A 182 28.01 9.12 -5.52
CA VAL A 182 28.01 7.85 -4.77
C VAL A 182 29.28 7.06 -5.07
N GLU A 183 29.62 6.86 -6.34
CA GLU A 183 30.86 6.17 -6.75
C GLU A 183 32.10 6.84 -6.17
N SER A 184 32.16 8.17 -6.23
CA SER A 184 33.29 8.93 -5.66
C SER A 184 33.39 8.75 -4.15
N PHE A 185 32.26 8.72 -3.44
CA PHE A 185 32.25 8.51 -1.98
C PHE A 185 32.67 7.09 -1.62
N LEU A 186 32.20 6.08 -2.36
CA LEU A 186 32.56 4.69 -2.14
C LEU A 186 34.07 4.42 -2.25
N LYS A 187 34.77 5.12 -3.15
CA LYS A 187 36.25 5.04 -3.21
C LYS A 187 36.96 5.48 -1.92
N THR A 188 36.29 6.24 -1.06
CA THR A 188 36.87 6.78 0.18
C THR A 188 36.65 5.89 1.41
N ILE A 189 35.76 4.89 1.33
CA ILE A 189 35.42 4.07 2.50
C ILE A 189 36.35 2.85 2.64
N PRO A 190 36.69 2.45 3.88
CA PRO A 190 37.64 1.35 4.13
C PRO A 190 37.00 -0.04 4.11
N VAL A 191 35.72 -0.15 3.76
CA VAL A 191 34.95 -1.41 3.79
C VAL A 191 34.72 -1.89 2.36
N ALA A 192 34.75 -3.22 2.17
CA ALA A 192 34.40 -3.82 0.89
C ALA A 192 32.97 -3.40 0.49
N HIS A 193 32.83 -2.94 -0.75
CA HIS A 193 31.56 -2.42 -1.23
C HIS A 193 31.35 -2.77 -2.69
N THR A 194 30.09 -2.79 -3.10
CA THR A 194 29.71 -2.99 -4.50
C THR A 194 28.54 -2.07 -4.80
N LEU A 195 28.62 -1.33 -5.90
CA LEU A 195 27.50 -0.59 -6.48
C LEU A 195 27.04 -1.33 -7.73
N ILE A 196 25.77 -1.70 -7.78
CA ILE A 196 25.13 -2.24 -8.99
C ILE A 196 24.06 -1.25 -9.47
N ARG A 197 24.00 -1.04 -10.79
CA ARG A 197 22.97 -0.21 -11.44
C ARG A 197 22.07 -1.09 -12.28
N LEU A 198 20.77 -1.09 -11.96
CA LEU A 198 19.78 -1.80 -12.76
C LEU A 198 19.51 -1.04 -14.06
N PRO A 199 19.31 -1.75 -15.19
CA PRO A 199 19.13 -1.12 -16.49
C PRO A 199 17.78 -0.40 -16.62
N GLN A 200 16.80 -0.82 -15.83
CA GLN A 200 15.45 -0.25 -15.81
C GLN A 200 14.91 -0.28 -14.38
N ARG A 201 13.92 0.59 -14.14
CA ARG A 201 13.26 0.70 -12.84
C ARG A 201 12.41 -0.54 -12.59
N SER A 202 12.92 -1.41 -11.73
CA SER A 202 12.35 -2.73 -11.45
C SER A 202 11.64 -2.77 -10.09
N GLY A 203 11.97 -1.85 -9.19
CA GLY A 203 11.38 -1.75 -7.86
C GLY A 203 12.29 -2.26 -6.75
N LEU A 204 11.89 -1.93 -5.51
CA LEU A 204 12.56 -2.32 -4.28
C LEU A 204 12.77 -3.83 -4.20
N ILE A 205 11.74 -4.59 -4.59
CA ILE A 205 11.67 -6.04 -4.44
C ILE A 205 12.74 -6.72 -5.29
N VAL A 206 12.76 -6.40 -6.59
CA VAL A 206 13.77 -6.91 -7.52
C VAL A 206 15.16 -6.43 -7.13
N GLY A 207 15.30 -5.15 -6.75
CA GLY A 207 16.58 -4.61 -6.28
C GLY A 207 17.17 -5.40 -5.10
N ARG A 208 16.34 -5.78 -4.13
CA ARG A 208 16.78 -6.60 -2.98
C ARG A 208 17.20 -8.00 -3.40
N VAL A 209 16.48 -8.62 -4.34
CA VAL A 209 16.87 -9.93 -4.88
C VAL A 209 18.22 -9.86 -5.60
N ARG A 210 18.42 -8.85 -6.46
CA ARG A 210 19.70 -8.66 -7.16
C ARG A 210 20.87 -8.40 -6.21
N GLY A 211 20.65 -7.60 -5.17
CA GLY A 211 21.65 -7.41 -4.11
C GLY A 211 21.96 -8.69 -3.34
N ALA A 212 20.95 -9.51 -3.06
CA ALA A 212 21.11 -10.78 -2.37
C ALA A 212 21.84 -11.85 -3.21
N GLU A 213 21.68 -11.83 -4.54
CA GLU A 213 22.34 -12.78 -5.46
C GLU A 213 23.86 -12.64 -5.48
N ILE A 214 24.37 -11.40 -5.36
CA ILE A 214 25.81 -11.11 -5.39
C ILE A 214 26.45 -11.07 -4.00
N ALA A 215 25.64 -11.14 -2.94
CA ALA A 215 26.11 -11.08 -1.56
C ALA A 215 26.92 -12.32 -1.15
N LYS A 216 28.05 -12.08 -0.47
CA LYS A 216 29.00 -13.10 -0.02
C LYS A 216 28.83 -13.49 1.44
N GLY A 217 28.27 -12.61 2.26
CA GLY A 217 28.05 -12.86 3.69
C GLY A 217 27.10 -14.03 3.94
N ASP A 218 27.21 -14.61 5.14
CA ASP A 218 26.31 -15.67 5.59
C ASP A 218 24.89 -15.13 5.84
N VAL A 219 24.79 -13.87 6.27
CA VAL A 219 23.54 -13.19 6.59
C VAL A 219 23.31 -12.00 5.66
N LEU A 220 22.12 -11.89 5.11
CA LEU A 220 21.65 -10.70 4.41
C LEU A 220 21.04 -9.74 5.44
N THR A 221 21.51 -8.50 5.47
CA THR A 221 20.86 -7.43 6.27
C THR A 221 20.36 -6.35 5.32
N PHE A 222 19.04 -6.27 5.18
CA PHE A 222 18.39 -5.27 4.33
C PHE A 222 18.19 -3.98 5.13
N LEU A 223 18.60 -2.86 4.55
CA LEU A 223 18.37 -1.52 5.07
C LEU A 223 17.76 -0.62 3.98
N ASP A 224 16.88 0.30 4.38
CA ASP A 224 16.44 1.37 3.50
C ASP A 224 17.54 2.44 3.36
N ALA A 225 17.46 3.24 2.30
CA ALA A 225 18.47 4.25 1.96
C ALA A 225 18.47 5.51 2.85
N HIS A 226 17.58 5.61 3.83
CA HIS A 226 17.39 6.77 4.69
C HIS A 226 17.22 6.34 6.14
N VAL A 227 18.24 5.63 6.65
CA VAL A 227 18.29 5.15 8.03
C VAL A 227 19.57 5.54 8.73
N GLU A 228 19.56 5.49 10.06
CA GLU A 228 20.74 5.63 10.90
C GLU A 228 20.77 4.52 11.95
N VAL A 229 21.74 3.63 11.82
CA VAL A 229 21.93 2.54 12.79
C VAL A 229 22.56 3.08 14.08
N THR A 230 22.32 2.42 15.21
CA THR A 230 22.84 2.80 16.53
C THR A 230 23.98 1.88 16.99
N ASP A 231 24.67 2.24 18.07
CA ASP A 231 25.77 1.42 18.58
C ASP A 231 25.27 0.05 19.09
N GLY A 232 25.90 -1.02 18.63
CA GLY A 232 25.56 -2.39 19.02
C GLY A 232 24.23 -2.90 18.44
N TRP A 233 23.82 -2.35 17.28
CA TRP A 233 22.59 -2.74 16.59
C TRP A 233 22.70 -4.11 15.91
N LEU A 234 23.90 -4.53 15.49
CA LEU A 234 24.04 -5.67 14.56
C LEU A 234 24.15 -7.01 15.30
N GLU A 235 24.91 -7.05 16.39
CA GLU A 235 25.18 -8.24 17.20
C GLU A 235 23.91 -8.92 17.72
N PRO A 236 22.89 -8.18 18.23
CA PRO A 236 21.62 -8.79 18.63
C PRO A 236 20.89 -9.45 17.44
N LEU A 237 21.06 -8.98 16.20
CA LEU A 237 20.41 -9.59 15.04
C LEU A 237 21.14 -10.88 14.65
N LEU A 238 22.47 -10.81 14.49
CA LEU A 238 23.29 -11.94 14.08
C LEU A 238 23.28 -13.08 15.11
N SER A 239 23.30 -12.76 16.41
CA SER A 239 23.27 -13.76 17.49
C SER A 239 22.01 -14.63 17.43
N ARG A 240 20.87 -14.04 17.05
CA ARG A 240 19.60 -14.78 16.97
C ARG A 240 19.56 -15.73 15.78
N ILE A 241 20.16 -15.31 14.66
CA ILE A 241 20.28 -16.12 13.44
C ILE A 241 21.33 -17.23 13.63
N SER A 242 22.42 -16.98 14.35
CA SER A 242 23.43 -18.02 14.62
C SER A 242 22.89 -19.17 15.48
N GLU A 243 21.92 -18.89 16.36
CA GLU A 243 21.25 -19.93 17.14
C GLU A 243 20.31 -20.79 16.28
N ASP A 244 19.70 -20.21 15.25
CA ASP A 244 18.75 -20.87 14.37
C ASP A 244 18.62 -20.09 13.05
N ARG A 245 19.09 -20.71 11.97
CA ARG A 245 19.15 -20.11 10.64
C ARG A 245 17.78 -19.72 10.06
N THR A 246 16.69 -20.28 10.60
CA THR A 246 15.32 -20.04 10.10
C THR A 246 14.67 -18.79 10.73
N ARG A 247 15.41 -18.06 11.57
CA ARG A 247 14.94 -16.82 12.17
C ARG A 247 15.17 -15.63 11.24
N VAL A 248 14.16 -14.79 11.14
CA VAL A 248 14.20 -13.50 10.47
C VAL A 248 14.03 -12.43 11.53
N VAL A 249 15.02 -11.56 11.66
CA VAL A 249 15.16 -10.69 12.84
C VAL A 249 15.21 -9.23 12.42
N ALA A 250 14.25 -8.45 12.87
CA ALA A 250 14.18 -7.02 12.65
C ALA A 250 14.69 -6.24 13.88
N PRO A 251 15.29 -5.06 13.67
CA PRO A 251 15.55 -4.12 14.76
C PRO A 251 14.25 -3.45 15.22
N VAL A 252 14.29 -2.79 16.38
CA VAL A 252 13.34 -1.73 16.69
C VAL A 252 13.58 -0.58 15.71
N ILE A 253 12.52 -0.16 15.04
CA ILE A 253 12.57 0.92 14.07
C ILE A 253 12.19 2.21 14.78
N ASP A 254 13.19 3.02 15.07
CA ASP A 254 13.03 4.35 15.67
C ASP A 254 12.68 5.38 14.60
N VAL A 255 12.13 6.52 15.02
CA VAL A 255 11.65 7.57 14.11
C VAL A 255 12.70 8.66 13.97
N ILE A 256 13.13 8.93 12.74
CA ILE A 256 13.83 10.16 12.39
C ILE A 256 12.80 11.12 11.77
N SER A 257 12.63 12.30 12.37
CA SER A 257 11.66 13.29 11.89
C SER A 257 11.95 13.70 10.45
N ASP A 258 10.93 13.63 9.59
CA ASP A 258 10.96 14.10 8.19
C ASP A 258 11.19 15.61 8.06
N ASP A 259 10.91 16.38 9.11
CA ASP A 259 11.07 17.83 9.11
C ASP A 259 12.38 18.29 9.77
N THR A 260 12.66 17.81 10.98
CA THR A 260 13.78 18.31 11.79
C THR A 260 14.97 17.36 11.89
N PHE A 261 14.84 16.12 11.39
CA PHE A 261 15.84 15.05 11.56
C PHE A 261 16.17 14.70 13.01
N GLN A 262 15.32 15.09 13.96
CA GLN A 262 15.37 14.62 15.34
C GLN A 262 15.20 13.11 15.39
N TYR A 263 16.03 12.44 16.19
CA TYR A 263 15.92 11.01 16.46
C TYR A 263 15.02 10.77 17.67
N VAL A 264 13.97 9.97 17.50
CA VAL A 264 12.96 9.67 18.52
C VAL A 264 12.79 8.16 18.62
N THR A 265 13.03 7.60 19.80
CA THR A 265 12.91 6.16 20.04
C THR A 265 11.47 5.69 20.01
N ALA A 266 11.23 4.56 19.36
CA ALA A 266 9.98 3.82 19.43
C ALA A 266 9.88 3.03 20.74
N ALA A 267 8.69 2.53 21.05
CA ALA A 267 8.50 1.67 22.22
C ALA A 267 9.17 0.30 22.00
N GLU A 268 9.90 -0.21 23.00
CA GLU A 268 10.50 -1.55 22.95
C GLU A 268 9.45 -2.68 22.83
N SER A 269 8.18 -2.40 23.15
CA SER A 269 7.05 -3.33 23.06
C SER A 269 6.27 -3.22 21.75
N THR A 270 6.82 -2.56 20.74
CA THR A 270 6.18 -2.44 19.42
C THR A 270 6.13 -3.80 18.73
N TRP A 271 5.00 -4.08 18.09
CA TRP A 271 4.66 -5.36 17.48
C TRP A 271 4.06 -5.10 16.09
N GLY A 272 4.44 -5.90 15.09
CA GLY A 272 3.93 -5.74 13.73
C GLY A 272 2.68 -6.60 13.51
N GLY A 273 1.64 -5.97 12.98
CA GLY A 273 0.46 -6.65 12.46
C GLY A 273 0.04 -6.07 11.12
N PHE A 274 -1.20 -6.35 10.72
CA PHE A 274 -1.76 -5.80 9.48
C PHE A 274 -3.26 -5.57 9.62
N SER A 275 -3.80 -4.65 8.81
CA SER A 275 -5.23 -4.51 8.58
C SER A 275 -5.67 -5.42 7.44
N TRP A 276 -6.95 -5.79 7.42
CA TRP A 276 -7.51 -6.64 6.37
C TRP A 276 -7.70 -5.96 5.01
N THR A 277 -7.28 -4.69 4.90
CA THR A 277 -6.99 -3.99 3.64
C THR A 277 -5.55 -4.21 3.16
N MET A 278 -4.83 -5.18 3.74
CA MET A 278 -3.45 -5.57 3.42
C MET A 278 -2.41 -4.46 3.66
N ASN A 279 -2.63 -3.63 4.68
CA ASN A 279 -1.66 -2.62 5.11
C ASN A 279 -1.01 -3.01 6.43
N PHE A 280 0.30 -2.79 6.53
CA PHE A 280 1.04 -3.00 7.77
C PHE A 280 0.61 -1.99 8.85
N ARG A 281 0.58 -2.44 10.11
CA ARG A 281 0.29 -1.59 11.27
C ARG A 281 1.18 -1.95 12.45
N TRP A 282 1.55 -0.93 13.21
CA TRP A 282 2.21 -1.09 14.50
C TRP A 282 1.19 -1.20 15.62
N TYR A 283 1.34 -2.21 16.47
CA TYR A 283 0.55 -2.44 17.67
C TYR A 283 1.47 -2.54 18.89
N GLN A 284 0.88 -2.51 20.08
CA GLN A 284 1.56 -2.99 21.27
C GLN A 284 1.57 -4.52 21.28
N ALA A 285 2.68 -5.13 21.70
CA ALA A 285 2.79 -6.57 21.83
C ALA A 285 1.65 -7.13 22.69
N SER A 286 1.02 -8.21 22.24
CA SER A 286 -0.15 -8.77 22.92
C SER A 286 0.18 -9.24 24.34
N ALA A 287 -0.85 -9.33 25.19
CA ALA A 287 -0.70 -9.86 26.55
C ALA A 287 -0.10 -11.28 26.56
N ARG A 288 -0.40 -12.09 25.54
CA ARG A 288 0.17 -13.43 25.33
C ARG A 288 1.68 -13.35 25.12
N GLU A 289 2.13 -12.46 24.25
CA GLU A 289 3.54 -12.28 23.96
C GLU A 289 4.31 -11.63 25.13
N GLN A 290 3.69 -10.68 25.83
CA GLN A 290 4.25 -10.11 27.05
C GLN A 290 4.42 -11.18 28.15
N LYS A 291 3.43 -12.07 28.32
CA LYS A 291 3.51 -13.19 29.26
C LYS A 291 4.64 -14.17 28.91
N ARG A 292 4.85 -14.46 27.61
CA ARG A 292 5.96 -15.31 27.14
C ARG A 292 7.33 -14.72 27.49
N ARG A 293 7.51 -13.42 27.30
CA ARG A 293 8.76 -12.70 27.63
C ARG A 293 8.97 -12.57 29.14
N GLY A 294 7.88 -12.59 29.92
CA GLY A 294 7.93 -12.46 31.37
C GLY A 294 8.53 -11.11 31.77
N LYS A 295 9.48 -11.13 32.70
CA LYS A 295 10.16 -9.91 33.18
C LYS A 295 11.35 -9.47 32.33
N ASN A 296 11.83 -10.32 31.42
CA ASN A 296 13.02 -10.03 30.64
C ASN A 296 12.68 -9.21 29.38
N LYS A 297 12.82 -7.90 29.48
CA LYS A 297 12.56 -6.98 28.36
C LYS A 297 13.57 -7.08 27.22
N THR A 298 14.73 -7.73 27.40
CA THR A 298 15.70 -7.94 26.31
C THR A 298 15.34 -9.11 25.40
N THR A 299 14.39 -9.96 25.80
CA THR A 299 13.95 -11.10 24.99
C THR A 299 13.27 -10.60 23.71
N PRO A 300 13.69 -11.07 22.51
CA PRO A 300 13.06 -10.69 21.24
C PRO A 300 11.56 -10.95 21.23
N ILE A 301 10.81 -10.09 20.55
CA ILE A 301 9.36 -10.15 20.41
C ILE A 301 9.04 -10.98 19.17
N ARG A 302 8.26 -12.05 19.32
CA ARG A 302 7.74 -12.80 18.16
C ARG A 302 6.63 -11.99 17.50
N THR A 303 6.83 -11.60 16.25
CA THR A 303 5.93 -10.67 15.54
C THR A 303 5.18 -11.35 14.39
N PRO A 304 3.85 -11.19 14.26
CA PRO A 304 3.08 -11.68 13.12
C PRO A 304 3.66 -11.21 11.80
N THR A 305 3.96 -9.92 11.72
CA THR A 305 4.52 -9.30 10.52
C THR A 305 5.68 -8.38 10.88
N ILE A 306 6.51 -8.08 9.88
CA ILE A 306 7.54 -7.05 9.94
C ILE A 306 7.19 -5.90 9.00
N ALA A 307 7.74 -4.71 9.27
CA ALA A 307 7.59 -3.56 8.37
C ALA A 307 8.22 -3.83 6.99
N GLY A 308 9.21 -4.73 6.93
CA GLY A 308 9.85 -5.17 5.69
C GLY A 308 11.07 -4.34 5.30
N GLY A 309 11.11 -3.04 5.64
CA GLY A 309 12.25 -2.16 5.35
C GLY A 309 13.58 -2.68 5.91
N LEU A 310 13.60 -3.06 7.18
CA LEU A 310 14.83 -3.36 7.93
C LEU A 310 14.74 -4.74 8.58
N PHE A 311 15.60 -5.69 8.17
CA PHE A 311 15.73 -7.00 8.83
C PHE A 311 16.99 -7.75 8.38
N SER A 312 17.38 -8.74 9.18
CA SER A 312 18.45 -9.69 8.87
C SER A 312 17.89 -11.11 8.71
N ILE A 313 18.44 -11.87 7.76
CA ILE A 313 18.06 -13.25 7.45
C ILE A 313 19.28 -14.05 6.98
N ASP A 314 19.38 -15.32 7.34
CA ASP A 314 20.37 -16.24 6.76
C ASP A 314 20.23 -16.27 5.22
N ARG A 315 21.34 -16.03 4.50
CA ARG A 315 21.33 -15.88 3.05
C ARG A 315 20.83 -17.14 2.36
N LYS A 316 21.26 -18.32 2.84
CA LYS A 316 20.81 -19.58 2.27
C LYS A 316 19.33 -19.81 2.54
N TYR A 317 18.88 -19.55 3.77
CA TYR A 317 17.47 -19.65 4.13
C TYR A 317 16.61 -18.73 3.26
N PHE A 318 17.02 -17.48 3.03
CA PHE A 318 16.30 -16.55 2.14
C PHE A 318 16.02 -17.16 0.76
N PHE A 319 17.00 -17.82 0.14
CA PHE A 319 16.82 -18.50 -1.13
C PHE A 319 16.09 -19.85 -1.01
N ASP A 320 16.32 -20.62 0.06
CA ASP A 320 15.63 -21.90 0.33
C ASP A 320 14.11 -21.68 0.38
N ILE A 321 13.65 -20.57 0.98
CA ILE A 321 12.23 -20.19 1.02
C ILE A 321 11.78 -19.42 -0.23
N GLY A 322 12.61 -19.26 -1.26
CA GLY A 322 12.22 -18.70 -2.55
C GLY A 322 12.39 -17.18 -2.71
N ALA A 323 13.29 -16.54 -1.97
CA ALA A 323 13.60 -15.10 -2.03
C ALA A 323 12.34 -14.23 -1.96
N TYR A 324 12.30 -13.07 -2.61
CA TYR A 324 11.05 -12.32 -2.79
C TYR A 324 10.28 -12.76 -4.04
N ASP A 325 9.00 -12.41 -4.09
CA ASP A 325 8.20 -12.53 -5.31
C ASP A 325 8.56 -11.48 -6.35
N GLU A 326 9.46 -11.82 -7.28
CA GLU A 326 9.85 -10.96 -8.41
C GLU A 326 8.68 -10.59 -9.34
N GLY A 327 7.51 -11.24 -9.24
CA GLY A 327 6.30 -10.81 -9.95
C GLY A 327 5.61 -9.59 -9.31
N MET A 328 6.02 -9.17 -8.11
CA MET A 328 5.56 -7.94 -7.48
C MET A 328 6.28 -6.72 -8.07
N ARG A 329 5.53 -5.64 -8.28
CA ARG A 329 6.04 -4.44 -8.95
C ARG A 329 6.33 -3.31 -7.96
N ILE A 330 7.43 -2.59 -8.16
CA ILE A 330 7.83 -1.37 -7.44
C ILE A 330 7.93 -1.55 -5.91
N TRP A 331 6.81 -1.52 -5.21
CA TRP A 331 6.73 -1.52 -3.75
C TRP A 331 5.34 -1.93 -3.26
N GLY A 332 5.26 -2.54 -2.09
CA GLY A 332 4.03 -2.81 -1.35
C GLY A 332 3.66 -4.29 -1.34
N GLY A 333 3.25 -4.80 -0.18
CA GLY A 333 2.79 -6.18 0.03
C GLY A 333 3.90 -7.20 0.31
N GLU A 334 5.15 -6.91 -0.09
CA GLU A 334 6.29 -7.83 0.05
C GLU A 334 6.61 -8.15 1.51
N ASN A 335 6.36 -7.20 2.40
CA ASN A 335 6.59 -7.34 3.83
C ASN A 335 5.57 -8.31 4.47
N LEU A 336 4.31 -8.29 4.01
CA LEU A 336 3.28 -9.24 4.46
C LEU A 336 3.53 -10.63 3.86
N GLU A 337 3.89 -10.70 2.57
CA GLU A 337 4.20 -11.95 1.88
C GLU A 337 5.31 -12.74 2.58
N ILE A 338 6.46 -12.09 2.81
CA ILE A 338 7.58 -12.76 3.48
C ILE A 338 7.22 -13.13 4.92
N SER A 339 6.39 -12.30 5.58
CA SER A 339 5.97 -12.58 6.95
C SER A 339 5.11 -13.84 7.04
N PHE A 340 4.09 -13.95 6.19
CA PHE A 340 3.22 -15.13 6.14
C PHE A 340 4.02 -16.36 5.77
N ARG A 341 4.85 -16.26 4.74
CA ARG A 341 5.70 -17.36 4.27
C ARG A 341 6.64 -17.88 5.36
N VAL A 342 7.40 -17.00 6.03
CA VAL A 342 8.34 -17.41 7.08
C VAL A 342 7.62 -18.19 8.17
N TRP A 343 6.52 -17.67 8.71
CA TRP A 343 5.76 -18.35 9.76
C TRP A 343 5.12 -19.66 9.29
N MET A 344 4.45 -19.64 8.14
CA MET A 344 3.70 -20.79 7.64
C MET A 344 4.64 -21.91 7.16
N CYS A 345 5.87 -21.59 6.75
CA CYS A 345 6.84 -22.55 6.26
C CYS A 345 7.92 -22.93 7.30
N GLY A 346 7.66 -22.67 8.59
CA GLY A 346 8.43 -23.23 9.71
C GLY A 346 9.56 -22.36 10.28
N GLY A 347 9.73 -21.13 9.80
CA GLY A 347 10.63 -20.14 10.40
C GLY A 347 9.93 -19.28 11.46
N THR A 348 10.63 -18.26 11.95
CA THR A 348 10.09 -17.31 12.94
C THR A 348 10.49 -15.88 12.64
N LEU A 349 9.57 -14.93 12.84
CA LEU A 349 9.85 -13.49 12.79
C LEU A 349 10.02 -12.92 14.20
N GLU A 350 11.11 -12.22 14.42
CA GLU A 350 11.45 -11.59 15.71
C GLU A 350 11.77 -10.10 15.55
N ILE A 351 11.35 -9.26 16.49
CA ILE A 351 11.87 -7.90 16.68
C ILE A 351 12.78 -7.93 17.90
N ASN A 352 14.06 -7.57 17.72
CA ASN A 352 15.01 -7.59 18.83
C ASN A 352 15.07 -6.21 19.52
N PRO A 353 14.62 -6.07 20.79
CA PRO A 353 14.58 -4.80 21.50
C PRO A 353 15.96 -4.22 21.86
N CYS A 354 17.05 -4.98 21.66
CA CYS A 354 18.40 -4.49 21.87
C CYS A 354 19.07 -3.95 20.61
N SER A 355 18.38 -4.02 19.46
CA SER A 355 18.85 -3.50 18.18
C SER A 355 17.95 -2.33 17.77
N HIS A 356 18.54 -1.16 17.56
CA HIS A 356 17.82 0.06 17.19
C HIS A 356 18.35 0.65 15.90
N VAL A 357 17.43 0.97 14.98
CA VAL A 357 17.74 1.64 13.72
C VAL A 357 16.71 2.73 13.50
N GLY A 358 17.16 3.98 13.35
CA GLY A 358 16.28 5.11 13.06
C GLY A 358 15.93 5.15 11.58
N HIS A 359 14.67 5.42 11.25
CA HIS A 359 14.17 5.49 9.88
C HIS A 359 13.46 6.83 9.63
N VAL A 360 13.70 7.45 8.48
CA VAL A 360 12.98 8.67 8.08
C VAL A 360 11.59 8.29 7.54
N PHE A 361 10.57 8.41 8.39
CA PHE A 361 9.18 8.11 8.00
C PHE A 361 8.58 9.25 7.17
N ARG A 362 8.33 8.97 5.89
CA ARG A 362 7.70 9.91 4.96
C ARG A 362 6.18 9.83 5.07
N LYS A 363 5.49 10.98 4.94
CA LYS A 363 4.01 11.03 4.89
C LYS A 363 3.45 10.60 3.55
N GLN A 364 4.23 10.73 2.48
CA GLN A 364 3.87 10.41 1.11
C GLN A 364 5.07 9.77 0.40
N THR A 365 4.80 8.91 -0.56
CA THR A 365 5.86 8.33 -1.41
C THR A 365 6.32 9.36 -2.44
N PRO A 366 7.63 9.66 -2.56
CA PRO A 366 8.13 10.61 -3.57
C PRO A 366 8.12 10.05 -5.01
N TYR A 367 7.83 8.77 -5.17
CA TYR A 367 8.04 8.06 -6.43
C TYR A 367 6.78 7.94 -7.27
N THR A 368 6.95 7.94 -8.59
CA THR A 368 5.89 7.65 -9.55
C THR A 368 5.62 6.13 -9.60
N PHE A 369 4.38 5.72 -9.79
CA PHE A 369 4.02 4.31 -9.98
C PHE A 369 3.48 4.13 -11.39
N GLU A 370 4.23 3.42 -12.24
CA GLU A 370 3.78 3.12 -13.60
C GLU A 370 2.49 2.28 -13.56
N GLY A 371 1.44 2.76 -14.23
CA GLY A 371 0.11 2.17 -14.18
C GLY A 371 -0.74 2.56 -12.97
N GLY A 372 -0.26 3.49 -12.13
CA GLY A 372 -0.99 4.04 -10.98
C GLY A 372 -0.75 3.27 -9.68
N THR A 373 -0.67 4.01 -8.58
CA THR A 373 -0.34 3.47 -7.24
C THR A 373 -1.29 2.36 -6.81
N SER A 374 -2.60 2.53 -7.01
CA SER A 374 -3.61 1.52 -6.64
C SER A 374 -3.42 0.20 -7.38
N ASN A 375 -3.13 0.23 -8.69
CA ASN A 375 -2.95 -0.99 -9.48
C ASN A 375 -1.69 -1.77 -9.06
N VAL A 376 -0.64 -1.07 -8.65
CA VAL A 376 0.59 -1.71 -8.16
C VAL A 376 0.36 -2.31 -6.78
N ILE A 377 -0.11 -1.51 -5.82
CA ILE A 377 -0.29 -1.95 -4.43
C ILE A 377 -1.33 -3.07 -4.36
N TYR A 378 -2.49 -2.89 -5.01
CA TYR A 378 -3.52 -3.92 -5.01
C TYR A 378 -3.08 -5.16 -5.77
N GLY A 379 -2.33 -5.03 -6.87
CA GLY A 379 -1.77 -6.18 -7.60
C GLY A 379 -0.85 -7.01 -6.71
N ASN A 380 0.11 -6.39 -6.02
CA ASN A 380 1.03 -7.09 -5.13
C ASN A 380 0.31 -7.71 -3.91
N ALA A 381 -0.64 -6.98 -3.31
CA ALA A 381 -1.46 -7.50 -2.22
C ALA A 381 -2.33 -8.67 -2.67
N ARG A 382 -2.90 -8.60 -3.89
CA ARG A 382 -3.66 -9.69 -4.52
C ARG A 382 -2.80 -10.94 -4.71
N ARG A 383 -1.56 -10.80 -5.22
CA ARG A 383 -0.60 -11.92 -5.33
C ARG A 383 -0.35 -12.57 -3.97
N THR A 384 -0.17 -11.75 -2.93
CA THR A 384 0.01 -12.25 -1.56
C THR A 384 -1.22 -13.01 -1.07
N ALA A 385 -2.42 -12.44 -1.26
CA ALA A 385 -3.67 -13.02 -0.82
C ALA A 385 -3.96 -14.37 -1.51
N GLU A 386 -3.82 -14.43 -2.84
CA GLU A 386 -4.06 -15.66 -3.61
C GLU A 386 -3.12 -16.81 -3.24
N VAL A 387 -1.87 -16.51 -2.89
CA VAL A 387 -0.88 -17.54 -2.57
C VAL A 387 -0.94 -17.96 -1.11
N TRP A 388 -1.16 -17.03 -0.17
CA TRP A 388 -0.90 -17.26 1.26
C TRP A 388 -2.12 -17.19 2.17
N MET A 389 -3.22 -16.55 1.76
CA MET A 389 -4.36 -16.32 2.66
C MET A 389 -5.44 -17.39 2.60
N ASP A 390 -5.30 -18.38 1.72
CA ASP A 390 -6.31 -19.42 1.49
C ASP A 390 -7.69 -18.78 1.21
N GLU A 391 -8.76 -19.38 1.69
CA GLU A 391 -10.10 -18.80 1.85
C GLU A 391 -10.19 -17.38 2.48
N TYR A 392 -9.27 -16.98 3.36
CA TYR A 392 -9.36 -15.69 4.05
C TYR A 392 -9.09 -14.50 3.13
N LYS A 393 -8.64 -14.74 1.88
CA LYS A 393 -8.55 -13.72 0.84
C LYS A 393 -9.91 -13.07 0.54
N GLU A 394 -11.02 -13.77 0.76
CA GLU A 394 -12.37 -13.22 0.56
C GLU A 394 -12.64 -12.02 1.48
N PHE A 395 -12.06 -11.98 2.68
CA PHE A 395 -12.13 -10.79 3.54
C PHE A 395 -11.44 -9.59 2.91
N TYR A 396 -10.26 -9.82 2.33
CA TYR A 396 -9.52 -8.76 1.65
C TYR A 396 -10.32 -8.22 0.46
N TYR A 397 -10.92 -9.10 -0.34
CA TYR A 397 -11.73 -8.67 -1.49
C TYR A 397 -13.04 -8.00 -1.09
N LYS A 398 -13.68 -8.39 0.02
CA LYS A 398 -14.84 -7.65 0.54
C LYS A 398 -14.45 -6.28 1.10
N MET A 399 -13.31 -6.19 1.79
CA MET A 399 -12.81 -4.92 2.34
C MET A 399 -12.29 -3.98 1.24
N THR A 400 -11.72 -4.52 0.17
CA THR A 400 -11.13 -3.77 -0.95
C THR A 400 -11.55 -4.40 -2.29
N PRO A 401 -12.82 -4.21 -2.72
CA PRO A 401 -13.34 -4.83 -3.95
C PRO A 401 -12.54 -4.46 -5.19
N SER A 402 -11.98 -3.24 -5.23
CA SER A 402 -11.12 -2.77 -6.32
C SER A 402 -9.90 -3.64 -6.57
N ALA A 403 -9.43 -4.41 -5.57
CA ALA A 403 -8.28 -5.27 -5.71
C ALA A 403 -8.50 -6.45 -6.67
N MET A 404 -9.75 -6.88 -6.88
CA MET A 404 -10.07 -7.95 -7.83
C MET A 404 -9.80 -7.55 -9.28
N PHE A 405 -9.84 -6.26 -9.60
CA PHE A 405 -9.55 -5.74 -10.93
C PHE A 405 -8.05 -5.47 -11.16
N ALA A 406 -7.23 -5.51 -10.11
CA ALA A 406 -5.79 -5.32 -10.24
C ALA A 406 -5.15 -6.55 -10.90
N PRO A 407 -4.18 -6.38 -11.80
CA PRO A 407 -3.57 -7.48 -12.53
C PRO A 407 -2.80 -8.42 -11.58
N LEU A 408 -3.18 -9.70 -11.56
CA LEU A 408 -2.54 -10.72 -10.72
C LEU A 408 -1.19 -11.18 -11.29
N GLY A 409 -1.09 -11.29 -12.62
CA GLY A 409 0.04 -11.96 -13.29
C GLY A 409 0.12 -13.45 -12.97
N ASN A 410 1.23 -14.09 -13.33
CA ASN A 410 1.45 -15.51 -13.05
C ASN A 410 1.94 -15.71 -11.60
N ILE A 411 1.27 -16.58 -10.85
CA ILE A 411 1.62 -16.96 -9.47
C ILE A 411 1.93 -18.46 -9.32
N SER A 412 2.03 -19.20 -10.43
CA SER A 412 2.18 -20.67 -10.41
C SER A 412 3.41 -21.11 -9.64
N ASP A 413 4.55 -20.42 -9.81
CA ASP A 413 5.79 -20.73 -9.11
C ASP A 413 5.67 -20.52 -7.59
N ARG A 414 4.90 -19.51 -7.16
CA ARG A 414 4.66 -19.21 -5.74
C ARG A 414 3.75 -20.26 -5.10
N ILE A 415 2.73 -20.71 -5.81
CA ILE A 415 1.87 -21.83 -5.38
C ILE A 415 2.69 -23.13 -5.30
N ALA A 416 3.52 -23.42 -6.30
CA ALA A 416 4.38 -24.60 -6.33
C ALA A 416 5.42 -24.58 -5.19
N LEU A 417 6.01 -23.41 -4.92
CA LEU A 417 6.91 -23.19 -3.78
C LEU A 417 6.21 -23.49 -2.45
N ARG A 418 5.02 -22.94 -2.21
CA ARG A 418 4.24 -23.18 -0.99
C ARG A 418 3.96 -24.68 -0.78
N LYS A 419 3.59 -25.39 -1.85
CA LYS A 419 3.40 -26.85 -1.83
C LYS A 419 4.69 -27.60 -1.52
N ARG A 420 5.79 -27.27 -2.20
CA ARG A 420 7.11 -27.91 -2.03
C ARG A 420 7.65 -27.79 -0.61
N LEU A 421 7.44 -26.64 0.03
CA LEU A 421 7.87 -26.38 1.40
C LEU A 421 6.96 -27.01 2.47
N GLY A 422 5.80 -27.56 2.09
CA GLY A 422 4.86 -28.16 3.03
C GLY A 422 4.30 -27.15 4.04
N CYS A 423 4.09 -25.90 3.61
CA CYS A 423 3.69 -24.82 4.50
C CYS A 423 2.29 -25.04 5.08
N LYS A 424 2.07 -24.54 6.29
CA LYS A 424 0.79 -24.57 7.00
C LYS A 424 -0.27 -23.68 6.32
N SER A 425 -1.53 -23.85 6.73
CA SER A 425 -2.65 -23.02 6.28
C SER A 425 -2.64 -21.65 6.96
N PHE A 426 -3.36 -20.69 6.36
CA PHE A 426 -3.57 -19.39 6.95
C PHE A 426 -4.44 -19.47 8.21
N LYS A 427 -5.38 -20.42 8.28
CA LYS A 427 -6.11 -20.77 9.52
C LYS A 427 -5.12 -21.08 10.66
N TRP A 428 -4.10 -21.89 10.38
CA TRP A 428 -3.05 -22.19 11.36
C TRP A 428 -2.28 -20.93 11.77
N TYR A 429 -1.95 -20.06 10.82
CA TYR A 429 -1.28 -18.79 11.09
C TYR A 429 -2.12 -17.89 12.03
N LEU A 430 -3.41 -17.68 11.73
CA LEU A 430 -4.30 -16.91 12.60
C LEU A 430 -4.48 -17.56 13.98
N LYS A 431 -4.58 -18.88 14.06
CA LYS A 431 -4.77 -19.56 15.36
C LYS A 431 -3.51 -19.52 16.25
N ASN A 432 -2.33 -19.66 15.67
CA ASN A 432 -1.09 -19.88 16.43
C ASN A 432 -0.21 -18.64 16.50
N ILE A 433 -0.13 -17.89 15.41
CA ILE A 433 0.78 -16.73 15.30
C ILE A 433 0.04 -15.44 15.61
N TYR A 434 -1.11 -15.20 14.99
CA TYR A 434 -1.86 -13.94 15.13
C TYR A 434 -3.34 -14.10 15.54
N PRO A 435 -3.65 -14.76 16.68
CA PRO A 435 -5.01 -14.89 17.21
C PRO A 435 -5.61 -13.57 17.66
N GLU A 436 -4.78 -12.54 17.86
CA GLU A 436 -5.19 -11.18 18.16
C GLU A 436 -5.65 -10.40 16.91
N SER A 437 -5.63 -11.01 15.72
CA SER A 437 -6.18 -10.40 14.51
C SER A 437 -7.67 -10.09 14.66
N ASN A 438 -8.09 -8.98 14.03
CA ASN A 438 -9.48 -8.52 14.02
C ASN A 438 -10.46 -9.58 13.50
N ILE A 439 -10.05 -10.25 12.42
CA ILE A 439 -10.79 -11.37 11.86
C ILE A 439 -10.35 -12.64 12.57
N PRO A 440 -11.28 -13.33 13.24
CA PRO A 440 -10.99 -14.57 13.94
C PRO A 440 -10.71 -15.71 12.96
N PRO A 441 -10.08 -16.80 13.43
CA PRO A 441 -9.88 -17.99 12.61
C PRO A 441 -11.19 -18.66 12.18
N THR A 442 -12.31 -18.40 12.86
CA THR A 442 -13.61 -19.03 12.55
C THR A 442 -14.75 -18.00 12.50
N TYR A 443 -15.61 -18.10 11.49
CA TYR A 443 -16.73 -17.17 11.28
C TYR A 443 -17.91 -17.86 10.58
N TYR A 444 -19.11 -17.31 10.74
CA TYR A 444 -20.34 -17.77 10.08
C TYR A 444 -20.67 -16.96 8.83
N SER A 445 -20.34 -15.66 8.82
CA SER A 445 -20.59 -14.81 7.66
C SER A 445 -19.64 -13.63 7.59
N ILE A 446 -19.49 -13.10 6.37
CA ILE A 446 -18.69 -11.91 6.07
C ILE A 446 -19.43 -11.12 5.02
N GLY A 447 -19.56 -9.82 5.23
CA GLY A 447 -20.11 -8.90 4.24
C GLY A 447 -21.10 -7.95 4.87
N TYR A 448 -22.09 -7.53 4.08
CA TYR A 448 -23.11 -6.63 4.59
C TYR A 448 -24.08 -7.34 5.55
N ILE A 449 -24.67 -6.55 6.45
CA ILE A 449 -25.82 -6.95 7.27
C ILE A 449 -26.97 -6.03 6.87
N LYS A 450 -27.95 -6.56 6.14
CA LYS A 450 -29.08 -5.81 5.59
C LYS A 450 -30.32 -5.99 6.46
N ASN A 451 -31.06 -4.92 6.71
CA ASN A 451 -32.36 -4.99 7.38
C ASN A 451 -33.48 -5.32 6.38
N GLU A 452 -34.36 -6.25 6.75
CA GLU A 452 -35.39 -6.75 5.82
C GLU A 452 -36.50 -5.74 5.52
N LYS A 453 -36.84 -4.85 6.47
CA LYS A 453 -37.97 -3.93 6.28
C LYS A 453 -37.66 -2.75 5.37
N ASN A 454 -36.44 -2.21 5.44
CA ASN A 454 -36.08 -0.95 4.79
C ASN A 454 -34.96 -1.08 3.75
N ASP A 455 -34.42 -2.28 3.54
CA ASP A 455 -33.31 -2.57 2.62
C ASP A 455 -32.05 -1.73 2.86
N LEU A 456 -31.86 -1.23 4.08
CA LEU A 456 -30.66 -0.52 4.49
C LEU A 456 -29.67 -1.47 5.15
N CYS A 457 -28.39 -1.17 4.97
CA CYS A 457 -27.28 -1.92 5.55
C CYS A 457 -26.78 -1.27 6.83
N LEU A 458 -26.34 -2.11 7.77
CA LEU A 458 -25.63 -1.68 8.97
C LEU A 458 -24.29 -1.04 8.56
N ASP A 459 -24.02 0.15 9.09
CA ASP A 459 -22.88 0.96 8.71
C ASP A 459 -22.22 1.56 9.96
N THR A 460 -20.88 1.50 10.03
CA THR A 460 -20.12 2.13 11.12
C THR A 460 -20.10 3.66 11.03
N MET A 461 -20.51 4.23 9.89
CA MET A 461 -20.44 5.65 9.53
C MET A 461 -19.01 6.22 9.63
N GLY A 462 -17.99 5.36 9.53
CA GLY A 462 -16.59 5.72 9.77
C GLY A 462 -16.30 6.17 11.21
N ARG A 463 -17.21 5.89 12.14
CA ARG A 463 -17.08 6.28 13.55
C ARG A 463 -16.08 5.37 14.27
N LYS A 464 -15.34 5.95 15.21
CA LYS A 464 -14.40 5.23 16.07
C LYS A 464 -15.13 4.60 17.27
N ALA A 465 -14.38 3.95 18.16
CA ALA A 465 -14.90 3.44 19.43
C ALA A 465 -15.72 4.49 20.18
N SER A 466 -16.79 4.05 20.83
CA SER A 466 -17.87 4.84 21.45
C SER A 466 -18.83 5.55 20.50
N GLY A 467 -18.61 5.47 19.18
CA GLY A 467 -19.61 5.87 18.20
C GLY A 467 -20.72 4.83 18.06
N SER A 468 -21.94 5.25 17.71
CA SER A 468 -23.03 4.32 17.40
C SER A 468 -23.05 3.97 15.91
N PRO A 469 -23.35 2.72 15.51
CA PRO A 469 -23.62 2.40 14.11
C PRO A 469 -24.95 3.03 13.67
N ALA A 470 -25.18 3.10 12.36
CA ALA A 470 -26.42 3.56 11.76
C ALA A 470 -26.81 2.66 10.59
N LEU A 471 -27.97 2.94 9.99
CA LEU A 471 -28.37 2.35 8.72
C LEU A 471 -28.09 3.32 7.57
N LEU A 472 -27.55 2.79 6.47
CA LEU A 472 -27.32 3.53 5.23
C LEU A 472 -27.67 2.64 4.03
N THR A 473 -27.88 3.24 2.86
CA THR A 473 -28.07 2.49 1.61
C THR A 473 -26.93 1.50 1.40
N CYS A 474 -27.27 0.25 1.12
CA CYS A 474 -26.30 -0.79 0.82
C CYS A 474 -25.51 -0.43 -0.45
N HIS A 475 -24.18 -0.32 -0.36
CA HIS A 475 -23.35 0.13 -1.49
C HIS A 475 -22.33 -0.92 -1.98
N ASN A 476 -22.15 -2.03 -1.26
CA ASN A 476 -21.25 -3.13 -1.64
C ASN A 476 -19.80 -2.71 -1.99
N SER A 477 -19.37 -1.53 -1.53
CA SER A 477 -18.06 -0.96 -1.86
C SER A 477 -16.99 -1.29 -0.82
N GLY A 478 -17.29 -2.21 0.09
CA GLY A 478 -16.43 -2.55 1.21
C GLY A 478 -16.44 -1.51 2.33
N GLY A 479 -15.34 -1.43 3.08
CA GLY A 479 -15.16 -0.43 4.13
C GLY A 479 -16.18 -0.53 5.27
N ASN A 480 -16.97 0.53 5.47
CA ASN A 480 -17.79 0.73 6.67
C ASN A 480 -19.01 -0.21 6.79
N GLN A 481 -19.38 -0.90 5.72
CA GLN A 481 -20.49 -1.87 5.67
C GLN A 481 -20.02 -3.33 5.68
N VAL A 482 -18.73 -3.59 5.85
CA VAL A 482 -18.21 -4.97 5.93
C VAL A 482 -18.17 -5.41 7.38
N TRP A 483 -19.04 -6.37 7.69
CA TRP A 483 -19.15 -7.00 9.00
C TRP A 483 -18.71 -8.45 8.93
N SER A 484 -18.25 -8.99 10.05
CA SER A 484 -18.06 -10.42 10.25
C SER A 484 -18.88 -10.89 11.44
N TYR A 485 -19.66 -11.94 11.23
CA TYR A 485 -20.30 -12.66 12.32
C TYR A 485 -19.44 -13.87 12.67
N THR A 486 -18.87 -13.82 13.87
CA THR A 486 -17.73 -14.66 14.25
C THR A 486 -18.17 -15.95 14.93
N GLY A 487 -17.28 -16.96 15.01
CA GLY A 487 -17.55 -18.20 15.76
C GLY A 487 -17.72 -17.99 17.27
N THR A 488 -17.24 -16.87 17.80
CA THR A 488 -17.49 -16.42 19.19
C THR A 488 -18.79 -15.61 19.32
N LEU A 489 -19.59 -15.55 18.26
CA LEU A 489 -20.89 -14.88 18.19
C LEU A 489 -20.81 -13.36 18.42
N ASN A 490 -19.69 -12.74 18.04
CA ASN A 490 -19.56 -11.28 17.96
C ASN A 490 -19.86 -10.79 16.54
N ILE A 491 -20.45 -9.60 16.43
CA ILE A 491 -20.61 -8.85 15.18
C ILE A 491 -19.48 -7.81 15.13
N ARG A 492 -18.53 -7.96 14.19
CA ARG A 492 -17.31 -7.13 14.13
C ARG A 492 -17.19 -6.35 12.82
N ALA A 493 -16.67 -5.13 12.91
CA ALA A 493 -16.21 -4.31 11.78
C ALA A 493 -14.81 -3.77 12.08
N ASP A 494 -13.81 -4.24 11.33
CA ASP A 494 -12.38 -4.02 11.61
C ASP A 494 -12.04 -4.34 13.09
N GLU A 495 -11.45 -3.39 13.84
CA GLU A 495 -11.05 -3.55 15.25
C GLU A 495 -12.24 -3.42 16.24
N LEU A 496 -13.44 -3.13 15.75
CA LEU A 496 -14.61 -2.78 16.58
C LEU A 496 -15.67 -3.88 16.58
N CYS A 497 -16.29 -4.07 17.73
CA CYS A 497 -17.39 -4.98 17.98
C CYS A 497 -18.67 -4.19 18.31
N LEU A 498 -19.81 -4.72 17.90
CA LEU A 498 -21.12 -4.22 18.34
C LEU A 498 -21.31 -4.55 19.82
N GLN A 499 -21.48 -3.53 20.66
CA GLN A 499 -21.69 -3.67 22.09
C GLN A 499 -23.02 -3.05 22.51
N ALA A 500 -23.76 -3.77 23.35
CA ALA A 500 -25.00 -3.30 23.94
C ALA A 500 -24.91 -3.22 25.47
N SER A 501 -25.74 -2.39 26.09
CA SER A 501 -25.87 -2.35 27.55
C SER A 501 -26.80 -3.45 28.07
N ARG A 502 -26.77 -3.68 29.38
CA ARG A 502 -27.73 -4.53 30.09
C ARG A 502 -29.15 -3.98 30.07
N LYS A 503 -29.30 -2.65 29.97
CA LYS A 503 -30.60 -1.99 30.00
C LYS A 503 -31.31 -2.18 28.66
N ALA A 504 -32.57 -2.61 28.70
CA ALA A 504 -33.46 -2.53 27.53
C ALA A 504 -33.56 -1.07 27.05
N ASP A 505 -33.79 -0.87 25.74
CA ASP A 505 -33.86 0.45 25.08
C ASP A 505 -32.55 1.26 25.13
N SER A 506 -31.42 0.63 25.46
CA SER A 506 -30.13 1.30 25.39
C SER A 506 -29.64 1.44 23.93
N PRO A 507 -28.99 2.57 23.59
CA PRO A 507 -28.27 2.69 22.33
C PRO A 507 -27.14 1.67 22.23
N ILE A 508 -26.83 1.29 21.00
CA ILE A 508 -25.73 0.38 20.67
C ILE A 508 -24.50 1.20 20.29
N PHE A 509 -23.32 0.70 20.68
CA PHE A 509 -22.06 1.36 20.43
C PHE A 509 -21.05 0.41 19.79
N LEU A 510 -20.16 0.98 19.02
CA LEU A 510 -18.94 0.33 18.56
C LEU A 510 -17.91 0.42 19.68
N GLN A 511 -17.32 -0.68 20.10
CA GLN A 511 -16.27 -0.72 21.11
C GLN A 511 -15.14 -1.64 20.67
N GLN A 512 -13.96 -1.52 21.29
CA GLN A 512 -12.90 -2.50 21.04
C GLN A 512 -13.39 -3.91 21.38
N CYS A 513 -13.10 -4.84 20.49
CA CYS A 513 -13.49 -6.23 20.68
C CYS A 513 -12.84 -6.83 21.92
N ASN A 514 -13.65 -7.45 22.76
CA ASN A 514 -13.23 -8.17 23.96
C ASN A 514 -14.08 -9.44 24.12
N ASN A 515 -13.81 -10.20 25.18
CA ASN A 515 -14.53 -11.44 25.47
C ASN A 515 -15.71 -11.22 26.44
N ASP A 516 -16.27 -10.00 26.50
CA ASP A 516 -17.39 -9.66 27.39
C ASP A 516 -18.73 -10.11 26.79
N GLU A 517 -19.65 -10.56 27.63
CA GLU A 517 -20.99 -10.98 27.23
C GLU A 517 -21.82 -9.85 26.58
N SER A 518 -21.47 -8.59 26.85
CA SER A 518 -22.10 -7.41 26.23
C SER A 518 -21.84 -7.28 24.73
N GLN A 519 -20.94 -8.10 24.17
CA GLN A 519 -20.61 -8.15 22.75
C GLN A 519 -21.09 -9.44 22.07
N ILE A 520 -21.88 -10.27 22.76
CA ILE A 520 -22.34 -11.58 22.26
C ILE A 520 -23.78 -11.48 21.74
N TRP A 521 -23.96 -11.90 20.49
CA TRP A 521 -25.21 -11.83 19.74
C TRP A 521 -25.58 -13.21 19.22
N ASP A 522 -26.68 -13.77 19.72
CA ASP A 522 -27.25 -15.02 19.23
C ASP A 522 -28.09 -14.72 17.98
N TYR A 523 -27.68 -15.26 16.83
CA TYR A 523 -28.43 -15.15 15.57
C TYR A 523 -29.29 -16.40 15.35
N ASP A 524 -30.58 -16.20 15.07
CA ASP A 524 -31.53 -17.28 14.74
C ASP A 524 -31.83 -17.26 13.23
N PRO A 525 -31.20 -18.14 12.43
CA PRO A 525 -31.31 -18.11 10.97
C PRO A 525 -32.53 -18.85 10.42
N ASP A 526 -33.18 -19.71 11.21
CA ASP A 526 -34.17 -20.67 10.70
C ASP A 526 -35.59 -20.21 10.93
N VAL A 527 -35.82 -19.42 11.99
CA VAL A 527 -37.18 -19.06 12.42
C VAL A 527 -37.44 -17.57 12.35
N THR A 528 -36.49 -16.75 12.82
CA THR A 528 -36.76 -15.32 13.03
C THR A 528 -35.85 -14.38 12.27
N TYR A 529 -34.67 -14.80 11.83
CA TYR A 529 -33.62 -13.92 11.25
C TYR A 529 -33.21 -12.78 12.20
N GLN A 530 -33.31 -12.98 13.52
CA GLN A 530 -33.07 -11.95 14.52
C GLN A 530 -31.72 -12.12 15.20
N PHE A 531 -31.04 -10.99 15.45
CA PHE A 531 -29.94 -10.93 16.41
C PHE A 531 -30.48 -10.63 17.80
N ARG A 532 -30.27 -11.57 18.73
CA ARG A 532 -30.63 -11.44 20.14
C ARG A 532 -29.37 -11.24 20.98
N HIS A 533 -29.32 -10.15 21.73
CA HIS A 533 -28.22 -9.91 22.65
C HIS A 533 -28.29 -10.88 23.84
N ARG A 534 -27.18 -11.56 24.13
CA ARG A 534 -27.17 -12.65 25.10
C ARG A 534 -27.50 -12.19 26.52
N GLN A 535 -26.99 -11.03 26.93
CA GLN A 535 -27.11 -10.55 28.31
C GLN A 535 -28.46 -9.88 28.60
N SER A 536 -28.96 -9.01 27.70
CA SER A 536 -30.25 -8.32 27.91
C SER A 536 -31.45 -9.09 27.38
N ARG A 537 -31.22 -10.12 26.54
CA ARG A 537 -32.25 -10.92 25.86
C ARG A 537 -33.13 -10.14 24.87
N SER A 538 -32.83 -8.87 24.64
CA SER A 538 -33.44 -7.97 23.66
C SER A 538 -32.88 -8.19 22.25
N CYS A 539 -33.59 -7.71 21.24
CA CYS A 539 -33.24 -7.86 19.83
C CYS A 539 -32.70 -6.56 19.22
N LEU A 540 -31.79 -6.72 18.25
CA LEU A 540 -31.20 -5.64 17.48
C LEU A 540 -32.28 -4.98 16.61
N THR A 541 -32.61 -3.72 16.88
CA THR A 541 -33.75 -3.03 16.25
C THR A 541 -33.37 -1.64 15.73
N PRO A 542 -33.67 -1.29 14.47
CA PRO A 542 -33.59 0.07 13.96
C PRO A 542 -34.68 0.97 14.55
N SER A 543 -34.32 2.18 14.97
CA SER A 543 -35.25 3.21 15.44
C SER A 543 -34.69 4.60 15.08
N ASN A 544 -35.42 5.38 14.27
CA ASN A 544 -35.04 6.75 13.87
C ASN A 544 -33.57 6.90 13.40
N ASN A 545 -33.14 6.05 12.46
CA ASN A 545 -31.75 5.95 11.94
C ASN A 545 -30.67 5.55 12.97
N MET A 546 -31.05 5.21 14.20
CA MET A 546 -30.17 4.62 15.19
C MET A 546 -30.46 3.12 15.33
N ILE A 547 -29.51 2.38 15.88
CA ILE A 547 -29.73 0.99 16.30
C ILE A 547 -29.83 0.93 17.82
N VAL A 548 -30.89 0.31 18.30
CA VAL A 548 -31.22 0.19 19.73
C VAL A 548 -31.55 -1.26 20.08
N MET A 549 -31.52 -1.55 21.38
CA MET A 549 -32.05 -2.80 21.93
C MET A 549 -33.54 -2.65 22.15
N ALA A 550 -34.39 -3.52 21.57
CA ALA A 550 -35.82 -3.55 21.86
C ALA A 550 -36.28 -4.96 22.24
N GLU A 551 -37.48 -5.10 22.80
CA GLU A 551 -38.07 -6.41 23.04
C GLU A 551 -38.22 -7.20 21.72
N CYS A 552 -37.99 -8.52 21.75
CA CYS A 552 -38.00 -9.36 20.55
C CYS A 552 -39.43 -9.73 20.13
N TYR A 553 -39.80 -9.41 18.89
CA TYR A 553 -41.07 -9.73 18.27
C TYR A 553 -40.84 -10.49 16.96
N LYS A 554 -41.25 -11.77 16.89
CA LYS A 554 -40.89 -12.67 15.78
C LYS A 554 -41.32 -12.17 14.39
N GLU A 555 -42.49 -11.53 14.30
CA GLU A 555 -43.07 -11.04 13.04
C GLU A 555 -42.59 -9.62 12.67
N ASN A 556 -41.76 -8.99 13.51
CA ASN A 556 -41.30 -7.64 13.25
C ASN A 556 -40.16 -7.65 12.21
N LEU A 557 -40.50 -7.31 10.97
CA LEU A 557 -39.53 -7.19 9.86
C LEU A 557 -38.38 -6.22 10.15
N LEU A 558 -38.57 -5.21 11.02
CA LEU A 558 -37.46 -4.32 11.42
C LEU A 558 -36.42 -5.04 12.27
N GLN A 559 -36.74 -6.16 12.91
CA GLN A 559 -35.81 -6.94 13.71
C GLN A 559 -35.14 -8.07 12.91
N GLN A 560 -35.53 -8.26 11.64
CA GLN A 560 -34.99 -9.28 10.76
C GLN A 560 -33.78 -8.75 9.99
N TRP A 561 -32.71 -9.51 9.97
CA TRP A 561 -31.42 -9.15 9.40
C TRP A 561 -30.91 -10.23 8.47
N ILE A 562 -30.61 -9.86 7.22
CA ILE A 562 -29.96 -10.74 6.24
C ILE A 562 -28.46 -10.52 6.31
N LEU A 563 -27.72 -11.61 6.50
CA LEU A 563 -26.27 -11.63 6.55
C LEU A 563 -25.75 -12.15 5.21
N GLU A 564 -24.91 -11.38 4.54
CA GLU A 564 -24.28 -11.82 3.29
C GLU A 564 -23.40 -13.05 3.52
N GLY A 565 -23.59 -14.10 2.71
CA GLY A 565 -22.78 -15.32 2.77
C GLY A 565 -23.00 -16.19 4.02
N TYR A 566 -24.04 -15.93 4.81
CA TYR A 566 -24.40 -16.82 5.93
C TYR A 566 -25.08 -18.09 5.41
N ASN A 567 -24.52 -19.25 5.74
CA ASN A 567 -25.08 -20.56 5.39
C ASN A 567 -25.35 -21.46 6.63
N GLY A 568 -25.20 -20.92 7.84
CA GLY A 568 -25.37 -21.67 9.09
C GLY A 568 -24.13 -22.49 9.51
N GLU A 569 -23.11 -22.56 8.66
CA GLU A 569 -21.92 -23.37 8.91
C GLU A 569 -20.79 -22.50 9.45
N LEU A 570 -20.02 -23.07 10.39
CA LEU A 570 -18.84 -22.40 10.91
C LEU A 570 -17.67 -22.64 9.95
N PHE A 571 -17.27 -21.58 9.26
CA PHE A 571 -16.10 -21.59 8.40
C PHE A 571 -14.82 -21.54 9.27
N PRO A 572 -13.71 -22.26 8.95
CA PRO A 572 -13.51 -23.24 7.85
C PRO A 572 -13.81 -24.70 8.22
N ASP A 573 -14.38 -25.01 9.39
CA ASP A 573 -14.52 -26.40 9.86
C ASP A 573 -15.32 -27.28 8.86
N TYR A 574 -16.26 -26.67 8.12
CA TYR A 574 -16.98 -27.35 7.03
C TYR A 574 -16.09 -27.81 5.86
N HIS A 575 -15.11 -26.99 5.44
CA HIS A 575 -14.25 -27.31 4.30
C HIS A 575 -13.13 -28.31 4.65
N GLU A 576 -12.72 -28.41 5.92
CA GLU A 576 -11.81 -29.49 6.34
C GLU A 576 -12.50 -30.85 6.33
N GLU A 577 -13.78 -30.96 6.71
CA GLU A 577 -14.50 -32.24 6.65
C GLU A 577 -14.85 -32.67 5.22
N THR A 578 -15.25 -31.74 4.34
CA THR A 578 -15.48 -32.04 2.91
C THR A 578 -14.18 -32.34 2.18
N ARG A 579 -13.10 -31.59 2.41
CA ARG A 579 -11.78 -31.87 1.80
C ARG A 579 -11.12 -33.16 2.34
N ASN A 580 -11.33 -33.52 3.61
CA ASN A 580 -10.89 -34.81 4.16
C ASN A 580 -11.75 -35.99 3.66
N LYS A 581 -13.02 -35.76 3.29
CA LYS A 581 -13.83 -36.75 2.57
C LYS A 581 -13.42 -36.88 1.09
N GLU A 582 -13.06 -35.77 0.44
CA GLU A 582 -12.60 -35.74 -0.96
C GLU A 582 -11.18 -36.31 -1.14
N THR A 583 -10.30 -36.21 -0.14
CA THR A 583 -8.94 -36.81 -0.22
C THR A 583 -8.93 -38.34 -0.14
N GLY A 584 -10.08 -38.99 0.09
CA GLY A 584 -10.30 -40.42 -0.08
C GLY A 584 -10.76 -40.85 -1.47
N ILE A 585 -11.01 -39.91 -2.39
CA ILE A 585 -11.51 -40.17 -3.74
C ILE A 585 -10.40 -39.83 -4.74
N LYS A 586 -9.99 -40.83 -5.53
CA LYS A 586 -9.05 -40.64 -6.64
C LYS A 586 -9.68 -39.64 -7.63
N PHE A 587 -8.99 -38.52 -7.82
CA PHE A 587 -9.40 -37.38 -8.63
C PHE A 587 -9.30 -37.64 -10.16
N GLU A 588 -9.70 -38.83 -10.62
CA GLU A 588 -9.70 -39.20 -12.04
C GLU A 588 -11.03 -39.77 -12.56
N ASP A 589 -12.03 -40.06 -11.72
CA ASP A 589 -13.23 -40.80 -12.17
C ASP A 589 -14.59 -40.08 -12.08
N GLU A 590 -14.69 -38.82 -11.62
CA GLU A 590 -15.99 -38.12 -11.53
C GLU A 590 -16.03 -36.78 -12.29
N LEU A 591 -15.74 -36.82 -13.59
CA LEU A 591 -16.31 -35.88 -14.56
C LEU A 591 -16.55 -36.64 -15.88
N ARG A 592 -17.57 -37.51 -15.89
CA ARG A 592 -18.16 -38.06 -17.12
C ARG A 592 -19.65 -37.75 -17.13
N CYS A 593 -20.05 -36.76 -17.91
CA CYS A 593 -21.43 -36.64 -18.35
C CYS A 593 -21.67 -37.66 -19.47
N GLU A 594 -22.55 -38.63 -19.22
CA GLU A 594 -23.10 -39.49 -20.28
C GLU A 594 -24.38 -38.84 -20.80
N GLU A 595 -24.26 -37.92 -21.76
CA GLU A 595 -25.34 -37.61 -22.69
C GLU A 595 -24.88 -37.89 -24.11
N SER A 596 -25.57 -38.80 -24.78
CA SER A 596 -25.36 -39.10 -26.20
C SER A 596 -26.27 -38.23 -27.05
N PHE A 597 -25.70 -37.26 -27.75
CA PHE A 597 -26.31 -36.69 -28.94
C PHE A 597 -25.40 -36.96 -30.15
N SER A 598 -25.88 -37.85 -31.02
CA SER A 598 -25.56 -37.89 -32.46
C SER A 598 -24.08 -37.73 -32.87
N GLY A 599 -23.26 -38.74 -32.57
CA GLY A 599 -22.25 -39.22 -33.52
C GLY A 599 -20.97 -38.39 -33.79
N CYS A 600 -20.60 -37.43 -32.95
CA CYS A 600 -19.33 -36.69 -33.11
C CYS A 600 -18.28 -37.09 -32.05
N LYS A 601 -17.03 -37.32 -32.48
CA LYS A 601 -15.86 -37.49 -31.58
C LYS A 601 -15.39 -36.12 -31.08
N SER A 602 -14.89 -36.08 -29.84
CA SER A 602 -14.34 -34.92 -29.12
C SER A 602 -13.61 -33.91 -30.01
N PRO A 603 -13.82 -32.59 -29.91
CA PRO A 603 -13.09 -31.66 -30.77
C PRO A 603 -11.64 -31.57 -30.32
N GLU A 604 -10.76 -31.78 -31.30
CA GLU A 604 -9.43 -31.22 -31.32
C GLU A 604 -9.47 -29.72 -31.01
N ILE A 605 -8.38 -29.28 -30.40
CA ILE A 605 -8.01 -27.90 -30.07
C ILE A 605 -8.54 -26.90 -31.10
N TRP A 606 -9.34 -25.93 -30.62
CA TRP A 606 -9.81 -24.78 -31.38
C TRP A 606 -8.68 -24.12 -32.19
N PRO A 607 -8.77 -24.01 -33.53
CA PRO A 607 -7.87 -23.18 -34.31
C PRO A 607 -8.55 -21.84 -34.61
N GLU A 608 -8.95 -21.09 -33.58
CA GLU A 608 -9.43 -19.71 -33.76
C GLU A 608 -8.71 -18.78 -32.78
N LYS A 609 -7.92 -17.85 -33.34
CA LYS A 609 -7.39 -16.70 -32.60
C LYS A 609 -8.56 -15.80 -32.24
N LEU A 610 -8.89 -15.72 -30.95
CA LEU A 610 -9.69 -14.61 -30.43
C LEU A 610 -8.90 -13.30 -30.65
N PRO A 611 -9.46 -12.31 -31.37
CA PRO A 611 -8.76 -11.06 -31.60
C PRO A 611 -8.54 -10.34 -30.26
N GLY A 612 -7.30 -9.98 -29.98
CA GLY A 612 -6.97 -9.14 -28.84
C GLY A 612 -7.49 -7.71 -29.05
N LEU A 613 -7.49 -6.89 -28.00
CA LEU A 613 -7.88 -5.47 -28.08
C LEU A 613 -7.12 -4.71 -29.19
N MET A 614 -5.92 -5.16 -29.55
CA MET A 614 -5.14 -4.65 -30.69
C MET A 614 -5.71 -5.04 -32.07
N ASP A 615 -6.29 -6.22 -32.20
CA ASP A 615 -6.92 -6.70 -33.44
C ASP A 615 -8.28 -5.99 -33.68
N PHE A 616 -8.95 -5.54 -32.61
CA PHE A 616 -10.14 -4.68 -32.71
C PHE A 616 -9.77 -3.26 -33.17
N THR A 617 -8.62 -2.74 -32.72
CA THR A 617 -8.11 -1.43 -33.18
C THR A 617 -7.59 -1.47 -34.61
N GLU A 618 -6.99 -2.56 -35.09
CA GLU A 618 -6.56 -2.68 -36.49
C GLU A 618 -7.72 -2.69 -37.48
N LYS A 619 -8.88 -3.24 -37.08
CA LYS A 619 -10.08 -3.29 -37.93
C LYS A 619 -10.74 -1.90 -38.10
N GLU A 620 -10.69 -1.06 -37.07
CA GLU A 620 -11.10 0.35 -37.13
C GLU A 620 -10.05 1.24 -37.85
N LEU A 621 -8.76 0.92 -37.71
CA LEU A 621 -7.68 1.67 -38.38
C LEU A 621 -7.63 1.45 -39.91
N ASN A 622 -8.19 0.35 -40.42
CA ASN A 622 -8.24 0.07 -41.86
C ASN A 622 -9.30 0.89 -42.63
N TYR A 623 -10.11 1.73 -41.96
CA TYR A 623 -10.92 2.76 -42.62
C TYR A 623 -10.20 4.12 -42.76
N SER A 624 -8.95 4.22 -42.31
CA SER A 624 -8.17 5.47 -42.30
C SER A 624 -7.02 5.51 -43.33
N GLY A 625 -7.22 4.90 -44.50
CA GLY A 625 -6.34 5.04 -45.66
C GLY A 625 -6.50 6.37 -46.42
N GLN A 626 -6.99 7.44 -45.79
CA GLN A 626 -7.00 8.80 -46.34
C GLN A 626 -6.48 9.75 -45.28
N SER A 627 -5.55 10.63 -45.69
CA SER A 627 -4.86 11.59 -44.81
C SER A 627 -5.84 12.26 -43.85
N ALA A 628 -5.47 12.32 -42.57
CA ALA A 628 -6.18 13.11 -41.56
C ALA A 628 -6.26 14.58 -42.01
N SER A 629 -7.34 14.91 -42.69
CA SER A 629 -7.80 16.26 -42.91
C SER A 629 -8.39 16.77 -41.59
N ASN A 630 -8.18 18.06 -41.33
CA ASN A 630 -8.68 18.81 -40.18
C ASN A 630 -10.09 18.35 -39.75
N VAL A 631 -10.21 17.81 -38.53
CA VAL A 631 -11.52 17.70 -37.87
C VAL A 631 -11.97 19.14 -37.59
N ASN A 632 -12.83 19.65 -38.47
CA ASN A 632 -13.41 20.97 -38.34
C ASN A 632 -14.53 20.85 -37.29
N PHE A 633 -14.28 21.30 -36.05
CA PHE A 633 -15.35 21.50 -35.06
C PHE A 633 -16.31 22.56 -35.62
N GLN A 634 -17.39 22.12 -36.26
CA GLN A 634 -18.48 23.02 -36.65
C GLN A 634 -19.27 23.34 -35.39
N ILE A 635 -18.87 24.42 -34.73
CA ILE A 635 -19.63 25.02 -33.63
C ILE A 635 -20.93 25.55 -34.22
N GLU A 636 -22.06 24.95 -33.86
CA GLU A 636 -23.37 25.38 -34.37
C GLU A 636 -23.78 26.70 -33.73
N ALA A 637 -24.73 27.42 -34.34
CA ALA A 637 -25.19 28.71 -33.80
C ALA A 637 -25.75 28.57 -32.37
N CYS A 638 -26.28 27.40 -32.01
CA CYS A 638 -26.76 27.09 -30.66
C CYS A 638 -25.62 26.97 -29.64
N ASP A 639 -24.48 26.36 -30.03
CA ASP A 639 -23.32 26.21 -29.15
C ASP A 639 -22.66 27.56 -28.84
N ILE A 640 -22.62 28.46 -29.83
CA ILE A 640 -22.11 29.84 -29.64
C ILE A 640 -23.04 30.61 -28.69
N GLN A 641 -24.35 30.42 -28.81
CA GLN A 641 -25.32 31.06 -27.92
C GLN A 641 -25.17 30.54 -26.49
N TYR A 642 -25.05 29.22 -26.31
CA TYR A 642 -24.86 28.60 -25.00
C TYR A 642 -23.55 29.02 -24.33
N MET A 643 -22.45 29.10 -25.08
CA MET A 643 -21.18 29.61 -24.54
C MET A 643 -21.26 31.08 -24.11
N ASN A 644 -22.01 31.91 -24.84
CA ASN A 644 -22.23 33.31 -24.46
C ASN A 644 -23.12 33.44 -23.22
N GLU A 645 -24.10 32.54 -23.04
CA GLU A 645 -24.94 32.49 -21.83
C GLU A 645 -24.10 32.06 -20.61
N LEU A 646 -23.24 31.06 -20.75
CA LEU A 646 -22.31 30.64 -19.69
C LEU A 646 -21.30 31.74 -19.32
N GLY A 647 -20.84 32.51 -20.31
CA GLY A 647 -19.93 33.64 -20.10
C GLY A 647 -20.54 34.85 -19.39
N GLN A 648 -21.87 34.92 -19.28
CA GLN A 648 -22.57 35.98 -18.54
C GLN A 648 -22.83 35.62 -17.07
N LEU A 649 -22.55 34.38 -16.65
CA LEU A 649 -22.71 33.94 -15.27
C LEU A 649 -21.55 34.40 -14.38
N THR A 650 -21.85 34.73 -13.13
CA THR A 650 -20.81 34.95 -12.11
C THR A 650 -20.12 33.62 -11.76
N PRO A 651 -18.88 33.64 -11.23
CA PRO A 651 -18.16 32.40 -10.90
C PRO A 651 -18.94 31.44 -9.98
N ASP A 652 -19.70 31.98 -9.02
CA ASP A 652 -20.51 31.16 -8.10
C ASP A 652 -21.72 30.52 -8.82
N GLN A 653 -22.37 31.26 -9.72
CA GLN A 653 -23.48 30.75 -10.54
C GLN A 653 -23.00 29.73 -11.58
N LEU A 654 -21.80 29.92 -12.13
CA LEU A 654 -21.18 28.97 -13.04
C LEU A 654 -20.83 27.67 -12.32
N MET A 655 -20.32 27.75 -11.08
CA MET A 655 -20.06 26.58 -10.24
C MET A 655 -21.34 25.83 -9.88
N GLU A 656 -22.43 26.55 -9.60
CA GLU A 656 -23.73 25.94 -9.37
C GLU A 656 -24.27 25.26 -10.63
N HIS A 657 -24.15 25.89 -11.81
CA HIS A 657 -24.53 25.30 -13.10
C HIS A 657 -23.73 24.04 -13.45
N ILE A 658 -22.42 24.03 -13.18
CA ILE A 658 -21.57 22.85 -13.34
C ILE A 658 -22.02 21.72 -12.41
N LYS A 659 -22.39 22.04 -11.17
CA LYS A 659 -22.89 21.04 -10.22
C LYS A 659 -24.20 20.43 -10.71
N THR A 660 -25.12 21.23 -11.24
CA THR A 660 -26.39 20.75 -11.81
C THR A 660 -26.18 19.87 -13.04
N LEU A 661 -25.19 20.19 -13.89
CA LEU A 661 -24.80 19.36 -15.03
C LEU A 661 -24.19 18.03 -14.59
N GLN A 662 -23.35 18.02 -13.55
CA GLN A 662 -22.80 16.79 -12.97
C GLN A 662 -23.90 15.89 -12.39
N GLU A 663 -24.86 16.47 -11.67
CA GLU A 663 -26.01 15.75 -11.11
C GLU A 663 -26.88 15.15 -12.24
N SER A 664 -27.10 15.91 -13.32
CA SER A 664 -27.90 15.48 -14.48
C SER A 664 -27.21 14.35 -15.26
N ALA A 665 -25.89 14.45 -15.46
CA ALA A 665 -25.09 13.41 -16.09
C ALA A 665 -25.07 12.12 -15.27
N TYR A 666 -25.01 12.24 -13.93
CA TYR A 666 -25.11 11.10 -13.03
C TYR A 666 -26.47 10.41 -13.12
N GLN A 667 -27.58 11.16 -13.14
CA GLN A 667 -28.92 10.60 -13.30
C GLN A 667 -29.13 9.96 -14.68
N LEU A 668 -28.61 10.56 -15.75
CA LEU A 668 -28.62 9.97 -17.09
C LEU A 668 -27.84 8.65 -17.14
N GLY A 669 -26.67 8.58 -16.50
CA GLY A 669 -25.89 7.34 -16.41
C GLY A 669 -26.63 6.22 -15.67
N LEU A 670 -27.39 6.55 -14.63
CA LEU A 670 -28.24 5.58 -13.92
C LEU A 670 -29.39 5.08 -14.80
N LEU A 671 -30.01 5.96 -15.59
CA LEU A 671 -31.07 5.59 -16.53
C LEU A 671 -30.54 4.74 -17.69
N GLU A 672 -29.39 5.08 -18.26
CA GLU A 672 -28.73 4.28 -19.30
C GLU A 672 -28.32 2.90 -18.76
N GLN A 673 -27.78 2.84 -17.54
CA GLN A 673 -27.46 1.56 -16.90
C GLN A 673 -28.72 0.70 -16.74
N ALA A 674 -29.85 1.29 -16.32
CA ALA A 674 -31.11 0.57 -16.18
C ALA A 674 -31.64 0.05 -17.53
N GLU A 675 -31.58 0.86 -18.60
CA GLU A 675 -32.00 0.46 -19.95
C GLU A 675 -31.05 -0.57 -20.58
N ILE A 676 -29.74 -0.51 -20.32
CA ILE A 676 -28.78 -1.54 -20.75
C ILE A 676 -29.05 -2.88 -20.05
N GLN A 677 -29.32 -2.86 -18.74
CA GLN A 677 -29.69 -4.07 -18.00
C GLN A 677 -31.02 -4.66 -18.51
N ARG A 678 -31.98 -3.80 -18.83
CA ARG A 678 -33.26 -4.20 -19.45
C ARG A 678 -33.06 -4.79 -20.85
N GLY A 679 -32.22 -4.18 -21.69
CA GLY A 679 -31.86 -4.68 -23.01
C GLY A 679 -31.14 -6.04 -22.96
N ARG A 680 -30.34 -6.27 -21.92
CA ARG A 680 -29.67 -7.56 -21.67
C ARG A 680 -30.64 -8.64 -21.20
N LEU A 681 -31.61 -8.31 -20.34
CA LEU A 681 -32.69 -9.21 -19.93
C LEU A 681 -33.62 -9.58 -21.09
N LEU A 682 -33.84 -8.66 -22.02
CA LEU A 682 -34.65 -8.86 -23.22
C LEU A 682 -33.88 -9.47 -24.40
N ARG A 683 -32.58 -9.79 -24.22
CA ARG A 683 -31.65 -10.30 -25.27
C ARG A 683 -31.60 -9.45 -26.55
N ILE A 684 -31.91 -8.16 -26.46
CA ILE A 684 -31.91 -7.24 -27.61
C ILE A 684 -30.48 -6.86 -28.02
N LEU A 685 -29.52 -7.02 -27.09
CA LEU A 685 -28.10 -6.70 -27.30
C LEU A 685 -27.26 -7.92 -27.72
N GLU A 686 -27.89 -9.08 -27.96
CA GLU A 686 -27.25 -10.27 -28.55
C GLU A 686 -27.40 -10.18 -30.09
N THR A 687 -26.28 -10.24 -30.82
CA THR A 687 -26.31 -10.24 -32.29
C THR A 687 -26.97 -11.52 -32.80
N PRO A 688 -27.83 -11.46 -33.84
CA PRO A 688 -28.46 -12.66 -34.36
C PRO A 688 -27.41 -13.53 -35.05
N ASP A 689 -27.32 -14.79 -34.63
CA ASP A 689 -26.59 -15.83 -35.36
C ASP A 689 -27.16 -15.95 -36.77
N GLN A 690 -26.31 -15.69 -37.76
CA GLN A 690 -26.56 -16.06 -39.15
C GLN A 690 -26.48 -17.58 -39.26
N ASP A 691 -27.63 -18.21 -39.41
CA ASP A 691 -27.93 -19.38 -40.25
C ASP A 691 -28.94 -20.30 -39.55
N VAL A 692 -30.22 -20.22 -39.93
CA VAL A 692 -30.97 -21.36 -40.48
C VAL A 692 -32.10 -20.82 -41.36
N ALA A 693 -32.03 -21.16 -42.63
CA ALA A 693 -33.07 -20.97 -43.62
C ALA A 693 -34.07 -22.14 -43.63
N PHE A 694 -35.35 -21.83 -43.92
CA PHE A 694 -36.45 -22.69 -44.38
C PHE A 694 -36.93 -23.85 -43.48
N LEU A 695 -38.12 -23.72 -42.89
CA LEU A 695 -39.43 -23.99 -43.51
C LEU A 695 -40.58 -23.45 -42.66
#